data_AF-A0A4R7KTI4-F1
#
_entry.id   AF-A0A4R7KTI4-F1
#
_cell.length_a   1.000
_cell.length_b   1.000
_cell.length_c   1.000
_cell.angle_alpha   90.00
_cell.angle_beta   90.00
_cell.angle_gamma   90.00
#
_symmetry.space_group_name_H-M   'P 1'
#
loop_
_entity.id
_entity.type
_entity.pdbx_description
1 polymer ?
#
loop_
_entity_poly.entity_id
_entity_poly.type
_entity_poly.pdbx_seq_one_letter_code
_entity_poly.pdbx_strand_id
1 'polypeptide(L)'
;MRKIVITGLVMLMVLLLAACSITKKSLGEVATENTVITKTQDKNAQKTKQNVMIPKAIEKIPDRYFKASEQPGTLTNLYYDTYESFSYDKKSRPLKKHAVVYLPYGYSKNQKYDVFYLMHGGWGDETTMLGTPAKPSSFKNVIDNAIAAGEIKPLIIVCPTYNDTNENGLDSASFSLAMQLTRNYHNELLNDLIPAVEGTYSTYATSTSAEDLIASHDHRGFGGFSMGSVATWRTFQYGLDYFHYFLPMSCGTTLDDKEIFAAAEGHDPNDYFVFVMTGTNDFAYSYDKARTDLMRTSPYFIDIDDRADGNFAFRVKNGYSHDGTAAMEYTYNGMKAFWSGEEETQEKQKGVQSVLGNDQSYKAFTADTRIEDVIKDPAFGNFGRLLFPIDNRYYSGDTLGKLYLTWYSNISPNKTVEIVNYLKKRAESGDTIFYDIYSDEEKAQDPTKEDTGLFFFRGNKGAKTAIINAGGGFVFVGAMQDSFPHALELSKKGYNAFALIYRPGAQTACEDLARAIAFLYENADELGIDMKDYSLWGGSAGARMAAWLGSYGTESFGEKRYPRPAAVIMQYTGLSEVTGKEPPTFACVGTNDGIASYKTMEDRINRIKANGTDAEIEVFQGLSHGFGLGEGIVAEGWINDAIKFWEKHMTE
;
A
#
# COMPACT_ATOMS: atom_id res chain seq x y z
N MET A 1 -17.13 -2.07 -75.13
CA MET A 1 -16.55 -3.36 -74.73
C MET A 1 -16.40 -3.37 -73.21
N ARG A 2 -16.92 -4.43 -72.55
CA ARG A 2 -16.67 -4.96 -71.17
C ARG A 2 -16.42 -3.94 -70.04
N LYS A 3 -17.31 -3.65 -69.07
CA LYS A 3 -17.95 -4.49 -68.02
C LYS A 3 -16.93 -5.12 -67.05
N ILE A 4 -16.94 -4.71 -65.76
CA ILE A 4 -17.26 -5.52 -64.54
C ILE A 4 -16.68 -4.86 -63.25
N VAL A 5 -17.52 -4.32 -62.33
CA VAL A 5 -18.09 -4.86 -61.04
C VAL A 5 -17.04 -4.76 -59.87
N ILE A 6 -17.27 -4.20 -58.66
CA ILE A 6 -18.11 -4.68 -57.53
C ILE A 6 -18.18 -3.64 -56.38
N THR A 7 -19.43 -3.37 -55.96
CA THR A 7 -20.06 -3.02 -54.64
C THR A 7 -19.19 -2.71 -53.40
N GLY A 8 -19.62 -1.95 -52.39
CA GLY A 8 -20.93 -1.34 -52.11
C GLY A 8 -21.04 -0.85 -50.64
N LEU A 9 -22.03 0.04 -50.43
CA LEU A 9 -22.74 0.46 -49.21
C LEU A 9 -22.00 1.09 -48.00
N VAL A 10 -22.27 2.37 -47.80
CA VAL A 10 -22.31 3.09 -46.52
C VAL A 10 -23.73 3.67 -46.40
N MET A 11 -24.45 3.42 -45.31
CA MET A 11 -25.76 4.04 -45.08
C MET A 11 -25.82 4.73 -43.72
N LEU A 12 -26.21 6.00 -43.82
CA LEU A 12 -26.41 7.05 -42.83
C LEU A 12 -27.75 6.83 -42.11
N MET A 13 -27.84 7.14 -40.80
CA MET A 13 -29.09 7.09 -40.04
C MET A 13 -29.33 8.44 -39.35
N VAL A 14 -30.45 9.09 -39.68
CA VAL A 14 -30.91 10.34 -39.06
C VAL A 14 -32.46 10.33 -38.97
N LEU A 15 -32.92 10.33 -37.71
CA LEU A 15 -34.04 11.09 -37.11
C LEU A 15 -35.55 10.74 -37.32
N LEU A 16 -36.21 10.65 -36.15
CA LEU A 16 -37.44 11.34 -35.66
C LEU A 16 -38.79 10.59 -35.52
N LEU A 17 -39.25 10.66 -34.25
CA LEU A 17 -40.58 11.04 -33.71
C LEU A 17 -41.75 10.03 -33.62
N ALA A 18 -42.03 9.70 -32.36
CA ALA A 18 -43.23 10.07 -31.58
C ALA A 18 -44.57 9.30 -31.73
N ALA A 19 -45.01 8.83 -30.55
CA ALA A 19 -46.32 9.03 -29.91
C ALA A 19 -47.41 7.94 -29.96
N CYS A 20 -48.10 7.87 -28.81
CA CYS A 20 -49.45 7.35 -28.51
C CYS A 20 -49.63 5.82 -28.37
N SER A 21 -49.69 5.28 -27.15
CA SER A 21 -50.85 5.17 -26.23
C SER A 21 -51.81 4.03 -26.57
N ILE A 22 -52.01 3.08 -25.65
CA ILE A 22 -53.30 2.42 -25.33
C ILE A 22 -53.22 1.84 -23.91
N THR A 23 -54.27 2.08 -23.14
CA THR A 23 -54.51 1.80 -21.72
C THR A 23 -55.46 0.62 -21.45
N LYS A 24 -55.28 -0.03 -20.28
CA LYS A 24 -56.28 -0.65 -19.37
C LYS A 24 -57.06 -1.87 -19.90
N LYS A 25 -57.43 -2.90 -19.11
CA LYS A 25 -57.91 -2.92 -17.71
C LYS A 25 -58.04 -4.37 -17.18
N SER A 26 -57.70 -4.56 -15.89
CA SER A 26 -58.43 -5.30 -14.82
C SER A 26 -58.80 -6.79 -14.94
N LEU A 27 -58.45 -7.56 -13.90
CA LEU A 27 -59.37 -8.30 -13.01
C LEU A 27 -58.67 -8.61 -11.66
N GLY A 28 -59.24 -8.12 -10.54
CA GLY A 28 -59.03 -8.66 -9.18
C GLY A 28 -59.91 -9.90 -8.98
N GLU A 29 -60.07 -10.57 -7.84
CA GLU A 29 -59.75 -10.39 -6.41
C GLU A 29 -60.21 -11.76 -5.78
N VAL A 30 -59.69 -12.32 -4.68
CA VAL A 30 -60.30 -12.29 -3.33
C VAL A 30 -59.81 -13.50 -2.47
N ALA A 31 -59.42 -13.19 -1.21
CA ALA A 31 -59.54 -13.97 0.06
C ALA A 31 -58.54 -15.08 0.47
N THR A 32 -58.16 -15.29 1.75
CA THR A 32 -58.52 -14.68 3.06
C THR A 32 -57.54 -15.15 4.17
N GLU A 33 -57.17 -14.22 5.05
CA GLU A 33 -57.11 -14.25 6.53
C GLU A 33 -56.18 -15.13 7.41
N ASN A 34 -55.69 -14.42 8.46
CA ASN A 34 -55.25 -14.82 9.82
C ASN A 34 -53.79 -15.31 9.95
N THR A 35 -52.90 -14.79 10.82
CA THR A 35 -53.08 -14.10 12.11
C THR A 35 -51.75 -13.45 12.60
N VAL A 36 -51.89 -12.48 13.52
CA VAL A 36 -50.95 -11.97 14.55
C VAL A 36 -49.78 -11.06 14.11
N ILE A 37 -50.06 -9.75 14.17
CA ILE A 37 -49.07 -8.72 14.48
C ILE A 37 -48.80 -8.78 15.99
N THR A 38 -47.67 -9.33 16.40
CA THR A 38 -47.15 -9.14 17.76
C THR A 38 -46.08 -8.04 17.71
N LYS A 39 -46.48 -6.85 18.16
CA LYS A 39 -45.54 -5.89 18.73
C LYS A 39 -44.95 -6.51 19.99
N THR A 40 -43.69 -6.91 19.92
CA THR A 40 -42.84 -7.16 21.10
C THR A 40 -41.86 -5.99 21.11
N GLN A 41 -42.24 -4.90 21.77
CA GLN A 41 -41.74 -4.54 23.10
C GLN A 41 -40.21 -4.52 23.16
N ASP A 42 -39.70 -3.29 23.14
CA ASP A 42 -38.44 -2.89 23.76
C ASP A 42 -38.14 -3.74 25.00
N LYS A 43 -37.17 -4.62 24.86
CA LYS A 43 -36.39 -5.10 25.99
C LYS A 43 -34.98 -4.57 25.79
N ASN A 44 -34.62 -3.61 26.63
CA ASN A 44 -33.26 -3.25 26.96
C ASN A 44 -32.41 -4.51 27.11
N ALA A 45 -31.62 -4.82 26.09
CA ALA A 45 -30.29 -5.37 26.26
C ALA A 45 -29.36 -4.27 25.77
N GLN A 46 -28.45 -3.81 26.63
CA GLN A 46 -27.32 -3.00 26.21
C GLN A 46 -26.63 -3.76 25.07
N LYS A 47 -26.89 -3.38 23.81
CA LYS A 47 -26.01 -3.78 22.70
C LYS A 47 -24.67 -3.13 23.02
N THR A 48 -23.75 -3.95 23.52
CA THR A 48 -22.34 -3.63 23.71
C THR A 48 -21.86 -2.94 22.43
N LYS A 49 -21.44 -1.68 22.55
CA LYS A 49 -20.78 -1.00 21.44
C LYS A 49 -19.55 -1.81 21.08
N GLN A 50 -19.53 -2.43 19.91
CA GLN A 50 -18.33 -3.02 19.35
C GLN A 50 -17.25 -1.93 19.31
N ASN A 51 -16.20 -2.13 20.11
CA ASN A 51 -14.96 -1.38 20.00
C ASN A 51 -13.86 -2.37 19.63
N VAL A 52 -13.95 -2.99 18.45
CA VAL A 52 -12.83 -3.75 17.89
C VAL A 52 -11.72 -2.75 17.60
N MET A 53 -10.58 -2.90 18.26
CA MET A 53 -9.44 -2.01 18.04
C MET A 53 -8.61 -2.52 16.86
N ILE A 54 -8.79 -1.89 15.70
CA ILE A 54 -8.01 -2.19 14.49
C ILE A 54 -6.87 -1.17 14.34
N PRO A 55 -5.59 -1.58 14.49
CA PRO A 55 -4.45 -0.71 14.19
C PRO A 55 -4.49 -0.20 12.74
N LYS A 56 -4.01 1.02 12.49
CA LYS A 56 -3.96 1.60 11.14
C LYS A 56 -2.96 0.91 10.20
N ALA A 57 -2.03 0.12 10.74
CA ALA A 57 -1.05 -0.63 9.98
C ALA A 57 -0.93 -2.06 10.50
N ILE A 58 -0.56 -2.98 9.62
CA ILE A 58 -0.24 -4.36 9.99
C ILE A 58 1.12 -4.36 10.70
N GLU A 59 1.12 -4.68 11.98
CA GLU A 59 2.33 -4.72 12.81
C GLU A 59 3.23 -5.89 12.41
N LYS A 60 4.54 -5.73 12.59
CA LYS A 60 5.47 -6.85 12.47
C LYS A 60 5.45 -7.69 13.75
N ILE A 61 5.62 -9.01 13.62
CA ILE A 61 5.82 -9.85 14.79
C ILE A 61 7.18 -9.51 15.41
N PRO A 62 7.27 -9.22 16.72
CA PRO A 62 8.56 -9.01 17.37
C PRO A 62 9.45 -10.27 17.25
N ASP A 63 10.71 -10.12 16.83
CA ASP A 63 11.64 -11.24 16.63
C ASP A 63 11.74 -12.18 17.86
N ARG A 64 11.59 -11.61 19.06
CA ARG A 64 11.59 -12.38 20.32
C ARG A 64 10.43 -13.39 20.42
N TYR A 65 9.30 -13.15 19.75
CA TYR A 65 8.11 -14.02 19.83
C TYR A 65 8.29 -15.33 19.06
N PHE A 66 9.29 -15.43 18.18
CA PHE A 66 9.60 -16.71 17.52
C PHE A 66 10.35 -17.70 18.43
N LYS A 67 10.86 -17.25 19.59
CA LYS A 67 11.52 -18.10 20.60
C LYS A 67 10.48 -18.80 21.47
N ALA A 68 10.84 -19.97 22.01
CA ALA A 68 9.95 -20.70 22.93
C ALA A 68 9.51 -19.81 24.10
N SER A 69 8.20 -19.85 24.40
CA SER A 69 7.61 -19.15 25.54
C SER A 69 7.81 -19.94 26.84
N GLU A 70 7.93 -19.23 27.96
CA GLU A 70 7.88 -19.81 29.31
C GLU A 70 6.45 -20.26 29.68
N GLN A 71 5.44 -19.84 28.92
CA GLN A 71 4.04 -20.22 29.06
C GLN A 71 3.54 -20.87 27.75
N PRO A 72 4.01 -22.09 27.40
CA PRO A 72 3.67 -22.71 26.14
C PRO A 72 2.25 -23.29 26.15
N GLY A 73 1.43 -22.93 25.17
CA GLY A 73 0.21 -23.67 24.84
C GLY A 73 0.51 -25.07 24.29
N THR A 74 -0.52 -25.88 24.09
CA THR A 74 -0.41 -27.27 23.65
C THR A 74 -1.08 -27.46 22.30
N LEU A 75 -0.41 -28.15 21.37
CA LEU A 75 -1.05 -28.66 20.15
C LEU A 75 -1.55 -30.08 20.41
N THR A 76 -2.76 -30.38 19.96
CA THR A 76 -3.37 -31.71 20.04
C THR A 76 -4.02 -32.08 18.72
N ASN A 77 -4.08 -33.38 18.42
CA ASN A 77 -4.76 -33.90 17.24
C ASN A 77 -6.23 -34.14 17.58
N LEU A 78 -7.13 -33.66 16.72
CA LEU A 78 -8.55 -33.98 16.74
C LEU A 78 -8.87 -34.80 15.48
N TYR A 79 -9.48 -35.96 15.64
CA TYR A 79 -10.01 -36.75 14.53
C TYR A 79 -11.53 -36.78 14.61
N TYR A 80 -12.19 -36.55 13.47
CA TYR A 80 -13.63 -36.49 13.37
C TYR A 80 -14.11 -37.21 12.10
N ASP A 81 -15.33 -37.73 12.17
CA ASP A 81 -15.97 -38.39 11.04
C ASP A 81 -16.70 -37.35 10.19
N THR A 82 -16.62 -37.50 8.87
CA THR A 82 -17.28 -36.64 7.89
C THR A 82 -17.44 -37.40 6.57
N TYR A 83 -17.71 -36.71 5.47
CA TYR A 83 -17.90 -37.29 4.15
C TYR A 83 -17.10 -36.51 3.11
N GLU A 84 -16.68 -37.20 2.05
CA GLU A 84 -15.99 -36.55 0.94
C GLU A 84 -16.86 -35.48 0.28
N SER A 85 -16.27 -34.32 0.06
CA SER A 85 -16.87 -33.06 -0.41
C SER A 85 -17.90 -33.19 -1.53
N PHE A 86 -17.58 -33.88 -2.63
CA PHE A 86 -18.49 -34.03 -3.77
C PHE A 86 -19.61 -35.06 -3.54
N SER A 87 -19.53 -35.80 -2.45
CA SER A 87 -20.51 -36.83 -2.05
C SER A 87 -21.30 -36.46 -0.81
N TYR A 88 -21.06 -35.27 -0.24
CA TYR A 88 -21.53 -34.88 1.09
C TYR A 88 -23.06 -34.97 1.23
N ASP A 89 -23.82 -34.44 0.27
CA ASP A 89 -25.30 -34.49 0.27
C ASP A 89 -25.85 -35.91 0.35
N LYS A 90 -25.18 -36.85 -0.32
CA LYS A 90 -25.58 -38.27 -0.34
C LYS A 90 -24.96 -39.08 0.79
N LYS A 91 -24.01 -38.49 1.52
CA LYS A 91 -23.22 -39.15 2.57
C LYS A 91 -22.64 -40.50 2.12
N SER A 92 -22.26 -40.60 0.84
CA SER A 92 -21.96 -41.89 0.22
C SER A 92 -20.49 -42.32 0.31
N ARG A 93 -19.59 -41.43 0.72
CA ARG A 93 -18.16 -41.73 0.97
C ARG A 93 -17.73 -41.19 2.33
N PRO A 94 -17.88 -41.97 3.41
CA PRO A 94 -17.44 -41.54 4.74
C PRO A 94 -15.92 -41.41 4.81
N LEU A 95 -15.45 -40.42 5.56
CA LEU A 95 -14.05 -40.09 5.79
C LEU A 95 -13.82 -39.87 7.28
N LYS A 96 -12.57 -40.09 7.71
CA LYS A 96 -12.09 -39.68 9.02
C LYS A 96 -11.01 -38.64 8.82
N LYS A 97 -11.33 -37.37 9.12
CA LYS A 97 -10.43 -36.24 8.92
C LYS A 97 -9.75 -35.84 10.22
N HIS A 98 -8.70 -35.06 10.06
CA HIS A 98 -7.80 -34.64 11.11
C HIS A 98 -7.72 -33.12 11.14
N ALA A 99 -7.71 -32.54 12.34
CA ALA A 99 -7.45 -31.13 12.59
C ALA A 99 -6.43 -31.00 13.74
N VAL A 100 -5.54 -30.02 13.62
CA VAL A 100 -4.63 -29.66 14.71
C VAL A 100 -5.29 -28.57 15.56
N VAL A 101 -5.38 -28.79 16.87
CA VAL A 101 -5.99 -27.84 17.81
C VAL A 101 -4.95 -27.31 18.78
N TYR A 102 -4.83 -25.99 18.85
CA TYR A 102 -4.07 -25.28 19.86
C TYR A 102 -4.94 -24.99 21.08
N LEU A 103 -4.43 -25.32 22.25
CA LEU A 103 -4.99 -24.96 23.55
C LEU A 103 -4.03 -23.97 24.22
N PRO A 104 -4.54 -22.84 24.74
CA PRO A 104 -3.69 -21.84 25.36
C PRO A 104 -3.04 -22.39 26.64
N TYR A 105 -1.93 -21.79 27.05
CA TYR A 105 -1.29 -22.15 28.31
C TYR A 105 -2.29 -22.04 29.48
N GLY A 106 -2.35 -23.09 30.31
CA GLY A 106 -3.30 -23.15 31.42
C GLY A 106 -4.75 -23.45 31.01
N TYR A 107 -5.00 -23.91 29.78
CA TYR A 107 -6.33 -24.35 29.33
C TYR A 107 -7.03 -25.23 30.36
N SER A 108 -8.29 -24.91 30.66
CA SER A 108 -9.12 -25.63 31.60
C SER A 108 -10.55 -25.76 31.11
N LYS A 109 -11.14 -26.95 31.22
CA LYS A 109 -12.56 -27.17 30.88
C LYS A 109 -13.55 -26.38 31.74
N ASN A 110 -13.09 -25.77 32.83
CA ASN A 110 -13.91 -24.91 33.70
C ASN A 110 -13.95 -23.45 33.25
N GLN A 111 -13.16 -23.08 32.23
CA GLN A 111 -13.16 -21.76 31.60
C GLN A 111 -13.72 -21.87 30.20
N LYS A 112 -14.22 -20.75 29.67
CA LYS A 112 -14.79 -20.64 28.33
C LYS A 112 -13.80 -19.84 27.48
N TYR A 113 -13.54 -20.33 26.27
CA TYR A 113 -12.57 -19.73 25.36
C TYR A 113 -13.24 -19.40 24.03
N ASP A 114 -12.86 -18.27 23.45
CA ASP A 114 -13.13 -17.97 22.05
C ASP A 114 -12.43 -18.98 21.15
N VAL A 115 -12.98 -19.19 19.95
CA VAL A 115 -12.47 -20.19 19.00
C VAL A 115 -12.17 -19.54 17.66
N PHE A 116 -10.93 -19.71 17.19
CA PHE A 116 -10.52 -19.24 15.88
C PHE A 116 -10.16 -20.40 14.95
N TYR A 117 -10.91 -20.55 13.86
CA TYR A 117 -10.67 -21.55 12.83
C TYR A 117 -9.76 -20.97 11.74
N LEU A 118 -8.54 -21.48 11.62
CA LEU A 118 -7.48 -20.97 10.74
C LEU A 118 -7.20 -21.93 9.59
N MET A 119 -7.70 -21.61 8.40
CA MET A 119 -7.54 -22.41 7.18
C MET A 119 -6.19 -22.14 6.49
N HIS A 120 -5.54 -23.21 6.03
CA HIS A 120 -4.31 -23.15 5.25
C HIS A 120 -4.51 -22.61 3.82
N GLY A 121 -3.42 -22.19 3.18
CA GLY A 121 -3.40 -21.79 1.78
C GLY A 121 -3.26 -22.95 0.79
N GLY A 122 -3.08 -22.63 -0.49
CA GLY A 122 -2.76 -23.64 -1.51
C GLY A 122 -1.47 -24.37 -1.16
N TRP A 123 -1.32 -25.62 -1.61
CA TRP A 123 -0.19 -26.49 -1.29
C TRP A 123 -0.01 -26.86 0.20
N GLY A 124 -0.96 -26.51 1.06
CA GLY A 124 -0.95 -26.81 2.49
C GLY A 124 -1.98 -27.86 2.91
N ASP A 125 -1.99 -28.09 4.23
CA ASP A 125 -2.85 -28.97 5.01
C ASP A 125 -3.04 -28.44 6.45
N GLU A 126 -3.73 -29.19 7.31
CA GLU A 126 -4.03 -28.81 8.70
C GLU A 126 -2.79 -28.59 9.58
N THR A 127 -1.62 -29.05 9.15
CA THR A 127 -0.35 -28.92 9.91
C THR A 127 0.48 -27.71 9.48
N THR A 128 0.09 -27.02 8.40
CA THR A 128 0.91 -25.99 7.75
C THR A 128 1.21 -24.79 8.64
N MET A 129 0.22 -24.28 9.40
CA MET A 129 0.38 -23.05 10.17
C MET A 129 1.07 -23.28 11.52
N LEU A 130 0.58 -24.24 12.32
CA LEU A 130 1.06 -24.46 13.69
C LEU A 130 1.96 -25.69 13.84
N GLY A 131 2.12 -26.51 12.80
CA GLY A 131 2.85 -27.77 12.88
C GLY A 131 2.01 -28.89 13.50
N THR A 132 2.68 -29.86 14.10
CA THR A 132 2.04 -31.00 14.79
C THR A 132 2.39 -31.01 16.27
N PRO A 133 1.69 -31.78 17.13
CA PRO A 133 2.07 -31.94 18.53
C PRO A 133 3.53 -32.37 18.74
N ALA A 134 4.06 -33.20 17.84
CA ALA A 134 5.44 -33.68 17.90
C ALA A 134 6.45 -32.68 17.31
N LYS A 135 6.02 -31.80 16.41
CA LYS A 135 6.87 -30.84 15.70
C LYS A 135 6.11 -29.52 15.50
N PRO A 136 5.96 -28.70 16.55
CA PRO A 136 5.31 -27.40 16.44
C PRO A 136 6.11 -26.46 15.53
N SER A 137 5.40 -25.57 14.82
CA SER A 137 6.03 -24.53 14.00
C SER A 137 6.57 -23.39 14.87
N SER A 138 7.43 -22.55 14.31
CA SER A 138 7.86 -21.30 14.98
C SER A 138 6.70 -20.33 15.20
N PHE A 139 5.62 -20.42 14.41
CA PHE A 139 4.44 -19.58 14.58
C PHE A 139 3.64 -19.94 15.83
N LYS A 140 3.66 -21.21 16.28
CA LYS A 140 3.10 -21.59 17.58
C LYS A 140 3.76 -20.82 18.73
N ASN A 141 5.08 -20.60 18.68
CA ASN A 141 5.78 -19.78 19.67
C ASN A 141 5.30 -18.33 19.65
N VAL A 142 4.97 -17.80 18.46
CA VAL A 142 4.44 -16.44 18.33
C VAL A 142 3.13 -16.32 19.08
N ILE A 143 2.21 -17.27 18.89
CA ILE A 143 0.94 -17.32 19.60
C ILE A 143 1.16 -17.38 21.12
N ASP A 144 2.04 -18.27 21.60
CA ASP A 144 2.30 -18.39 23.04
C ASP A 144 2.82 -17.09 23.65
N ASN A 145 3.79 -16.44 23.00
CA ASN A 145 4.38 -15.20 23.51
C ASN A 145 3.39 -14.03 23.43
N ALA A 146 2.54 -13.98 22.40
CA ALA A 146 1.50 -12.98 22.26
C ALA A 146 0.44 -13.10 23.36
N ILE A 147 0.03 -14.33 23.70
CA ILE A 147 -0.88 -14.62 24.81
C ILE A 147 -0.21 -14.28 26.15
N ALA A 148 1.04 -14.71 26.35
CA ALA A 148 1.78 -14.41 27.58
C ALA A 148 2.02 -12.90 27.79
N ALA A 149 2.14 -12.14 26.69
CA ALA A 149 2.27 -10.67 26.71
C ALA A 149 0.92 -9.95 26.90
N GLY A 150 -0.21 -10.67 26.87
CA GLY A 150 -1.55 -10.09 26.93
C GLY A 150 -1.97 -9.34 25.66
N GLU A 151 -1.28 -9.55 24.53
CA GLU A 151 -1.64 -8.95 23.24
C GLU A 151 -2.76 -9.71 22.54
N ILE A 152 -2.85 -11.02 22.79
CA ILE A 152 -3.92 -11.89 22.30
C ILE A 152 -4.58 -12.54 23.52
N LYS A 153 -5.90 -12.51 23.62
CA LYS A 153 -6.62 -13.21 24.69
C LYS A 153 -6.36 -14.73 24.60
N PRO A 154 -6.28 -15.48 25.71
CA PRO A 154 -6.25 -16.93 25.65
C PRO A 154 -7.44 -17.47 24.84
N LEU A 155 -7.17 -18.15 23.72
CA LEU A 155 -8.18 -18.68 22.80
C LEU A 155 -7.80 -20.07 22.28
N ILE A 156 -8.79 -20.81 21.80
CA ILE A 156 -8.59 -22.07 21.07
C ILE A 156 -8.35 -21.73 19.59
N ILE A 157 -7.32 -22.31 18.97
CA ILE A 157 -7.10 -22.18 17.52
C ILE A 157 -7.24 -23.56 16.89
N VAL A 158 -8.10 -23.68 15.88
CA VAL A 158 -8.31 -24.92 15.13
C VAL A 158 -7.71 -24.73 13.74
N CYS A 159 -6.76 -25.57 13.36
CA CYS A 159 -6.24 -25.65 12.00
C CYS A 159 -6.89 -26.87 11.32
N PRO A 160 -7.92 -26.68 10.47
CA PRO A 160 -8.49 -27.75 9.67
C PRO A 160 -7.86 -27.81 8.26
N THR A 161 -8.36 -28.73 7.43
CA THR A 161 -8.06 -28.79 6.00
C THR A 161 -9.34 -28.91 5.17
N TYR A 162 -9.41 -28.25 4.01
CA TYR A 162 -10.45 -28.51 3.01
C TYR A 162 -10.11 -29.70 2.08
N ASN A 163 -8.91 -30.27 2.19
CA ASN A 163 -8.50 -31.44 1.40
C ASN A 163 -9.22 -32.69 1.94
N ASP A 164 -9.85 -33.46 1.06
CA ASP A 164 -10.63 -34.64 1.46
C ASP A 164 -10.92 -35.64 0.32
N THR A 165 -10.45 -35.42 -0.90
CA THR A 165 -10.76 -36.27 -2.06
C THR A 165 -9.65 -37.26 -2.41
N ASN A 166 -8.42 -36.99 -1.96
CA ASN A 166 -7.29 -37.90 -2.11
C ASN A 166 -6.58 -38.20 -0.78
N GLU A 167 -6.08 -39.43 -0.64
CA GLU A 167 -5.42 -39.91 0.58
C GLU A 167 -4.03 -39.29 0.82
N ASN A 168 -3.46 -38.61 -0.19
CA ASN A 168 -2.11 -38.05 -0.14
C ASN A 168 -2.09 -36.57 0.31
N GLY A 169 -3.25 -35.96 0.59
CA GLY A 169 -3.37 -34.55 0.97
C GLY A 169 -3.02 -33.56 -0.14
N LEU A 170 -2.93 -34.00 -1.39
CA LEU A 170 -2.48 -33.19 -2.52
C LEU A 170 -3.61 -32.40 -3.20
N ASP A 171 -4.82 -32.36 -2.63
CA ASP A 171 -5.94 -31.65 -3.25
C ASP A 171 -5.63 -30.16 -3.42
N SER A 172 -4.95 -29.57 -2.44
CA SER A 172 -4.51 -28.17 -2.43
C SER A 172 -3.47 -27.83 -3.51
N ALA A 173 -2.88 -28.82 -4.18
CA ALA A 173 -1.97 -28.65 -5.31
C ALA A 173 -2.68 -28.25 -6.61
N SER A 174 -3.93 -28.67 -6.76
CA SER A 174 -4.75 -28.34 -7.92
C SER A 174 -5.61 -27.13 -7.59
N PHE A 175 -5.28 -25.98 -8.17
CA PHE A 175 -6.04 -24.74 -7.93
C PHE A 175 -7.53 -24.89 -8.23
N SER A 176 -7.89 -25.55 -9.33
CA SER A 176 -9.29 -25.76 -9.73
C SER A 176 -10.04 -26.74 -8.82
N LEU A 177 -9.35 -27.73 -8.26
CA LEU A 177 -9.94 -28.64 -7.28
C LEU A 177 -10.12 -27.92 -5.95
N ALA A 178 -9.08 -27.23 -5.46
CA ALA A 178 -9.15 -26.44 -4.24
C ALA A 178 -10.28 -25.38 -4.28
N MET A 179 -10.55 -24.77 -5.44
CA MET A 179 -11.72 -23.88 -5.64
C MET A 179 -13.07 -24.57 -5.43
N GLN A 180 -13.20 -25.82 -5.84
CA GLN A 180 -14.43 -26.58 -5.65
C GLN A 180 -14.56 -27.07 -4.20
N LEU A 181 -13.47 -27.55 -3.60
CA LEU A 181 -13.46 -28.02 -2.23
C LEU A 181 -13.74 -26.89 -1.24
N THR A 182 -13.10 -25.73 -1.40
CA THR A 182 -13.37 -24.55 -0.55
C THR A 182 -14.82 -24.05 -0.67
N ARG A 183 -15.45 -24.19 -1.85
CA ARG A 183 -16.88 -23.87 -2.01
C ARG A 183 -17.78 -24.81 -1.21
N ASN A 184 -17.46 -26.10 -1.17
CA ASN A 184 -18.26 -27.12 -0.50
C ASN A 184 -17.94 -27.28 1.00
N TYR A 185 -16.79 -26.77 1.45
CA TYR A 185 -16.24 -26.99 2.80
C TYR A 185 -17.18 -26.56 3.94
N HIS A 186 -18.08 -25.59 3.69
CA HIS A 186 -19.08 -25.17 4.68
C HIS A 186 -19.94 -26.33 5.19
N ASN A 187 -20.22 -27.34 4.36
CA ASN A 187 -21.00 -28.50 4.76
C ASN A 187 -20.30 -29.27 5.89
N GLU A 188 -19.04 -29.62 5.70
CA GLU A 188 -18.22 -30.27 6.71
C GLU A 188 -17.99 -29.37 7.93
N LEU A 189 -17.66 -28.09 7.68
CA LEU A 189 -17.36 -27.13 8.74
C LEU A 189 -18.51 -27.02 9.75
N LEU A 190 -19.72 -26.75 9.25
CA LEU A 190 -20.88 -26.45 10.09
C LEU A 190 -21.48 -27.69 10.73
N ASN A 191 -21.53 -28.81 10.00
CA ASN A 191 -22.26 -30.00 10.45
C ASN A 191 -21.38 -31.03 11.17
N ASP A 192 -20.06 -31.04 10.94
CA ASP A 192 -19.16 -32.06 11.50
C ASP A 192 -18.03 -31.45 12.34
N LEU A 193 -17.25 -30.52 11.78
CA LEU A 193 -16.04 -30.03 12.45
C LEU A 193 -16.35 -29.15 13.67
N ILE A 194 -17.24 -28.14 13.54
CA ILE A 194 -17.62 -27.28 14.67
C ILE A 194 -18.21 -28.14 15.81
N PRO A 195 -19.19 -29.03 15.57
CA PRO A 195 -19.67 -29.96 16.60
C PRO A 195 -18.56 -30.81 17.22
N ALA A 196 -17.61 -31.33 16.43
CA ALA A 196 -16.53 -32.16 16.96
C ALA A 196 -15.55 -31.37 17.85
N VAL A 197 -15.18 -30.15 17.45
CA VAL A 197 -14.30 -29.27 18.23
C VAL A 197 -14.99 -28.83 19.51
N GLU A 198 -16.18 -28.25 19.39
CA GLU A 198 -16.85 -27.56 20.50
C GLU A 198 -17.60 -28.52 21.43
N GLY A 199 -17.83 -29.76 20.99
CA GLY A 199 -18.21 -30.87 21.86
C GLY A 199 -17.03 -31.45 22.66
N THR A 200 -15.79 -31.23 22.21
CA THR A 200 -14.57 -31.76 22.86
C THR A 200 -13.95 -30.75 23.83
N TYR A 201 -13.88 -29.49 23.40
CA TYR A 201 -13.22 -28.40 24.12
C TYR A 201 -14.24 -27.40 24.68
N SER A 202 -13.94 -26.80 25.84
CA SER A 202 -14.80 -25.79 26.46
C SER A 202 -14.77 -24.46 25.71
N THR A 203 -15.79 -24.24 24.88
CA THR A 203 -16.08 -22.99 24.17
C THR A 203 -17.32 -22.33 24.77
N TYR A 204 -17.69 -21.13 24.32
CA TYR A 204 -18.92 -20.45 24.75
C TYR A 204 -20.22 -21.17 24.32
N ALA A 205 -20.16 -22.13 23.40
CA ALA A 205 -21.31 -22.97 23.09
C ALA A 205 -21.74 -23.81 24.30
N THR A 206 -23.05 -23.86 24.56
CA THR A 206 -23.64 -24.66 25.65
C THR A 206 -23.80 -26.12 25.25
N SER A 207 -24.04 -26.38 23.96
CA SER A 207 -24.03 -27.71 23.35
C SER A 207 -23.63 -27.60 21.87
N THR A 208 -23.63 -28.73 21.18
CA THR A 208 -23.32 -28.80 19.75
C THR A 208 -24.57 -28.80 18.87
N SER A 209 -25.74 -28.39 19.39
CA SER A 209 -26.91 -28.15 18.55
C SER A 209 -26.69 -26.92 17.66
N ALA A 210 -27.35 -26.86 16.51
CA ALA A 210 -27.27 -25.70 15.62
C ALA A 210 -27.66 -24.41 16.35
N GLU A 211 -28.71 -24.45 17.17
CA GLU A 211 -29.20 -23.30 17.93
C GLU A 211 -28.16 -22.76 18.91
N ASP A 212 -27.47 -23.63 19.65
CA ASP A 212 -26.48 -23.24 20.65
C ASP A 212 -25.16 -22.78 20.01
N LEU A 213 -24.81 -23.35 18.86
CA LEU A 213 -23.66 -22.92 18.07
C LEU A 213 -23.88 -21.54 17.46
N ILE A 214 -25.07 -21.26 16.93
CA ILE A 214 -25.47 -19.92 16.45
C ILE A 214 -25.52 -18.93 17.62
N ALA A 215 -26.10 -19.32 18.76
CA ALA A 215 -26.17 -18.46 19.94
C ALA A 215 -24.80 -18.05 20.50
N SER A 216 -23.73 -18.78 20.17
CA SER A 216 -22.35 -18.50 20.58
C SER A 216 -21.48 -17.87 19.47
N HIS A 217 -22.08 -17.42 18.36
CA HIS A 217 -21.34 -16.92 17.19
C HIS A 217 -20.38 -15.76 17.49
N ASP A 218 -20.70 -14.88 18.45
CA ASP A 218 -19.84 -13.78 18.94
C ASP A 218 -18.46 -14.26 19.42
N HIS A 219 -18.35 -15.52 19.81
CA HIS A 219 -17.12 -16.14 20.32
C HIS A 219 -16.41 -17.01 19.29
N ARG A 220 -16.76 -16.86 18.01
CA ARG A 220 -16.24 -17.67 16.91
C ARG A 220 -15.70 -16.80 15.78
N GLY A 221 -14.47 -17.09 15.36
CA GLY A 221 -13.84 -16.46 14.21
C GLY A 221 -13.32 -17.47 13.18
N PHE A 222 -13.28 -17.08 11.91
CA PHE A 222 -12.73 -17.86 10.81
C PHE A 222 -11.76 -17.03 9.99
N GLY A 223 -10.61 -17.59 9.61
CA GLY A 223 -9.65 -16.90 8.77
C GLY A 223 -8.76 -17.82 7.96
N GLY A 224 -8.06 -17.26 6.98
CA GLY A 224 -7.08 -18.03 6.21
C GLY A 224 -6.36 -17.20 5.16
N PHE A 225 -5.18 -17.68 4.79
CA PHE A 225 -4.30 -17.03 3.81
C PHE A 225 -4.46 -17.65 2.42
N SER A 226 -4.46 -16.84 1.35
CA SER A 226 -4.52 -17.32 -0.04
C SER A 226 -5.79 -18.14 -0.32
N MET A 227 -5.67 -19.42 -0.68
CA MET A 227 -6.79 -20.36 -0.78
C MET A 227 -7.62 -20.43 0.51
N GLY A 228 -7.00 -20.26 1.68
CA GLY A 228 -7.69 -20.17 2.97
C GLY A 228 -8.54 -18.89 3.09
N SER A 229 -8.17 -17.81 2.39
CA SER A 229 -9.03 -16.63 2.28
C SER A 229 -10.25 -16.90 1.40
N VAL A 230 -10.13 -17.76 0.39
CA VAL A 230 -11.29 -18.20 -0.38
C VAL A 230 -12.23 -19.04 0.48
N ALA A 231 -11.68 -19.96 1.28
CA ALA A 231 -12.47 -20.68 2.28
C ALA A 231 -13.15 -19.70 3.25
N THR A 232 -12.46 -18.65 3.71
CA THR A 232 -13.03 -17.64 4.60
C THR A 232 -14.23 -16.92 3.97
N TRP A 233 -14.14 -16.51 2.71
CA TRP A 233 -15.26 -15.89 2.00
C TRP A 233 -16.42 -16.86 1.74
N ARG A 234 -16.14 -18.16 1.55
CA ARG A 234 -17.19 -19.18 1.44
C ARG A 234 -17.85 -19.47 2.78
N THR A 235 -17.09 -19.46 3.88
CA THR A 235 -17.64 -19.53 5.23
C THR A 235 -18.50 -18.31 5.52
N PHE A 236 -18.08 -17.10 5.13
CA PHE A 236 -18.92 -15.90 5.23
C PHE A 236 -20.23 -16.07 4.45
N GLN A 237 -20.17 -16.58 3.21
CA GLN A 237 -21.35 -16.79 2.38
C GLN A 237 -22.36 -17.78 2.97
N TYR A 238 -21.89 -18.89 3.55
CA TYR A 238 -22.76 -20.02 3.93
C TYR A 238 -22.92 -20.23 5.44
N GLY A 239 -22.12 -19.57 6.26
CA GLY A 239 -22.03 -19.80 7.70
C GLY A 239 -22.02 -18.52 8.52
N LEU A 240 -22.51 -17.40 8.00
CA LEU A 240 -22.54 -16.11 8.71
C LEU A 240 -23.21 -16.21 10.09
N ASP A 241 -24.31 -16.98 10.20
CA ASP A 241 -25.00 -17.23 11.48
C ASP A 241 -24.12 -17.89 12.56
N TYR A 242 -23.03 -18.57 12.17
CA TYR A 242 -22.15 -19.30 13.07
C TYR A 242 -20.91 -18.51 13.46
N PHE A 243 -20.59 -17.39 12.79
CA PHE A 243 -19.32 -16.72 13.00
C PHE A 243 -19.52 -15.21 13.07
N HIS A 244 -18.91 -14.60 14.07
CA HIS A 244 -18.85 -13.16 14.18
C HIS A 244 -17.63 -12.60 13.44
N TYR A 245 -16.44 -13.18 13.63
CA TYR A 245 -15.19 -12.60 13.11
C TYR A 245 -14.67 -13.32 11.86
N PHE A 246 -14.31 -12.55 10.82
CA PHE A 246 -13.77 -13.09 9.56
C PHE A 246 -12.43 -12.45 9.21
N LEU A 247 -11.41 -13.26 8.91
CA LEU A 247 -10.05 -12.81 8.59
C LEU A 247 -9.57 -13.33 7.22
N PRO A 248 -10.14 -12.81 6.10
CA PRO A 248 -9.64 -13.11 4.76
C PRO A 248 -8.29 -12.43 4.49
N MET A 249 -7.26 -13.23 4.21
CA MET A 249 -5.89 -12.74 4.01
C MET A 249 -5.36 -13.09 2.62
N SER A 250 -5.08 -12.08 1.78
CA SER A 250 -4.54 -12.24 0.42
C SER A 250 -5.41 -13.13 -0.50
N CYS A 251 -6.68 -12.78 -0.72
CA CYS A 251 -7.59 -13.53 -1.60
C CYS A 251 -7.31 -13.24 -3.08
N GLY A 252 -6.33 -13.91 -3.67
CA GLY A 252 -5.89 -13.65 -5.05
C GLY A 252 -6.76 -14.21 -6.18
N THR A 253 -8.08 -14.15 -6.03
CA THR A 253 -9.03 -14.52 -7.07
C THR A 253 -10.36 -13.77 -6.93
N THR A 254 -11.02 -13.54 -8.07
CA THR A 254 -12.42 -13.12 -8.12
C THR A 254 -13.31 -14.26 -7.63
N LEU A 255 -14.37 -13.90 -6.91
CA LEU A 255 -15.39 -14.83 -6.42
C LEU A 255 -16.77 -14.33 -6.88
N ASP A 256 -17.82 -15.05 -6.50
CA ASP A 256 -19.18 -14.59 -6.74
C ASP A 256 -19.58 -13.58 -5.66
N ASP A 257 -19.05 -12.36 -5.77
CA ASP A 257 -19.25 -11.31 -4.77
C ASP A 257 -20.74 -10.95 -4.61
N LYS A 258 -21.57 -11.18 -5.64
CA LYS A 258 -23.03 -11.01 -5.53
C LYS A 258 -23.63 -11.99 -4.52
N GLU A 259 -23.24 -13.25 -4.55
CA GLU A 259 -23.72 -14.24 -3.58
C GLU A 259 -23.15 -13.99 -2.17
N ILE A 260 -21.88 -13.57 -2.08
CA ILE A 260 -21.25 -13.23 -0.79
C ILE A 260 -21.98 -12.06 -0.12
N PHE A 261 -22.35 -11.03 -0.89
CA PHE A 261 -23.01 -9.83 -0.35
C PHE A 261 -24.50 -10.09 -0.07
N ALA A 262 -25.13 -11.05 -0.76
CA ALA A 262 -26.48 -11.48 -0.45
C ALA A 262 -26.57 -12.14 0.94
N ALA A 263 -25.50 -12.80 1.41
CA ALA A 263 -25.45 -13.29 2.80
C ALA A 263 -25.50 -12.13 3.80
N ALA A 264 -24.75 -11.05 3.53
CA ALA A 264 -24.69 -9.85 4.38
C ALA A 264 -26.01 -9.06 4.41
N GLU A 265 -26.80 -9.07 3.31
CA GLU A 265 -28.09 -8.38 3.22
C GLU A 265 -29.12 -8.83 4.27
N GLY A 266 -29.04 -10.10 4.70
CA GLY A 266 -29.94 -10.66 5.69
C GLY A 266 -29.56 -10.42 7.16
N HIS A 267 -28.43 -9.77 7.44
CA HIS A 267 -27.83 -9.70 8.78
C HIS A 267 -27.66 -8.25 9.26
N ASP A 268 -27.73 -8.05 10.58
CA ASP A 268 -27.35 -6.76 11.19
C ASP A 268 -25.84 -6.57 11.01
N PRO A 269 -25.35 -5.43 10.46
CA PRO A 269 -23.92 -5.15 10.36
C PRO A 269 -23.16 -5.29 11.68
N ASN A 270 -23.82 -5.15 12.84
CA ASN A 270 -23.17 -5.34 14.14
C ASN A 270 -22.96 -6.81 14.55
N ASP A 271 -23.55 -7.77 13.84
CA ASP A 271 -23.50 -9.20 14.19
C ASP A 271 -22.29 -9.91 13.53
N TYR A 272 -21.46 -9.18 12.78
CA TYR A 272 -20.23 -9.72 12.21
C TYR A 272 -19.16 -8.64 12.06
N PHE A 273 -17.89 -9.05 11.95
CA PHE A 273 -16.76 -8.18 11.67
C PHE A 273 -15.84 -8.82 10.63
N VAL A 274 -15.50 -8.11 9.55
CA VAL A 274 -14.58 -8.59 8.52
C VAL A 274 -13.27 -7.81 8.54
N PHE A 275 -12.13 -8.49 8.64
CA PHE A 275 -10.82 -7.85 8.59
C PHE A 275 -10.01 -8.42 7.41
N VAL A 276 -9.96 -7.67 6.30
CA VAL A 276 -9.18 -8.06 5.11
C VAL A 276 -7.75 -7.55 5.22
N MET A 277 -6.77 -8.42 4.96
CA MET A 277 -5.36 -8.06 4.90
C MET A 277 -4.66 -8.59 3.66
N THR A 278 -3.76 -7.80 3.08
CA THR A 278 -2.96 -8.21 1.92
C THR A 278 -1.66 -7.38 1.85
N GLY A 279 -0.77 -7.67 0.91
CA GLY A 279 0.50 -6.95 0.73
C GLY A 279 0.55 -6.20 -0.61
N THR A 280 1.31 -5.11 -0.72
CA THR A 280 1.36 -4.34 -1.99
C THR A 280 2.07 -5.08 -3.14
N ASN A 281 2.98 -6.01 -2.83
CA ASN A 281 3.66 -6.87 -3.81
C ASN A 281 2.97 -8.23 -3.99
N ASP A 282 1.87 -8.46 -3.27
CA ASP A 282 1.09 -9.68 -3.39
C ASP A 282 0.23 -9.63 -4.66
N PHE A 283 0.24 -10.69 -5.47
CA PHE A 283 -0.65 -10.78 -6.64
C PHE A 283 -2.14 -10.71 -6.24
N ALA A 284 -2.46 -11.03 -4.99
CA ALA A 284 -3.80 -10.94 -4.45
C ALA A 284 -4.29 -9.51 -4.23
N TYR A 285 -3.37 -8.53 -4.16
CA TYR A 285 -3.68 -7.14 -3.84
C TYR A 285 -4.83 -6.57 -4.68
N SER A 286 -4.79 -6.76 -6.01
CA SER A 286 -5.81 -6.22 -6.89
C SER A 286 -7.19 -6.84 -6.68
N TYR A 287 -7.23 -8.13 -6.32
CA TYR A 287 -8.48 -8.87 -6.08
C TYR A 287 -9.10 -8.45 -4.75
N ASP A 288 -8.31 -8.42 -3.68
CA ASP A 288 -8.77 -7.94 -2.38
C ASP A 288 -9.20 -6.48 -2.43
N LYS A 289 -8.42 -5.63 -3.12
CA LYS A 289 -8.79 -4.22 -3.29
C LYS A 289 -10.13 -4.09 -4.02
N ALA A 290 -10.33 -4.81 -5.13
CA ALA A 290 -11.58 -4.74 -5.88
C ALA A 290 -12.80 -5.18 -5.03
N ARG A 291 -12.66 -6.25 -4.24
CA ARG A 291 -13.73 -6.71 -3.35
C ARG A 291 -14.01 -5.70 -2.23
N THR A 292 -12.98 -5.16 -1.59
CA THR A 292 -13.15 -4.19 -0.50
C THR A 292 -13.67 -2.84 -0.98
N ASP A 293 -13.32 -2.42 -2.19
CA ASP A 293 -13.94 -1.26 -2.86
C ASP A 293 -15.45 -1.50 -3.07
N LEU A 294 -15.84 -2.71 -3.50
CA LEU A 294 -17.26 -3.09 -3.62
C LEU A 294 -17.95 -3.10 -2.25
N MET A 295 -17.30 -3.61 -1.20
CA MET A 295 -17.83 -3.62 0.18
C MET A 295 -18.22 -2.20 0.63
N ARG A 296 -17.36 -1.21 0.39
CA ARG A 296 -17.59 0.21 0.74
C ARG A 296 -18.79 0.86 0.01
N THR A 297 -19.25 0.26 -1.08
CA THR A 297 -20.45 0.75 -1.79
C THR A 297 -21.76 0.17 -1.24
N SER A 298 -21.68 -0.85 -0.37
CA SER A 298 -22.84 -1.52 0.20
C SER A 298 -23.22 -0.94 1.56
N PRO A 299 -24.48 -1.04 1.99
CA PRO A 299 -24.88 -0.65 3.35
C PRO A 299 -24.51 -1.70 4.41
N TYR A 300 -24.03 -2.88 4.01
CA TYR A 300 -23.77 -4.01 4.91
C TYR A 300 -22.35 -3.97 5.50
N PHE A 301 -21.41 -3.33 4.81
CA PHE A 301 -20.04 -3.17 5.26
C PHE A 301 -19.73 -1.69 5.52
N ILE A 302 -19.59 -1.36 6.79
CA ILE A 302 -19.23 -0.04 7.29
C ILE A 302 -17.74 -0.09 7.63
N ASP A 303 -16.92 0.63 6.85
CA ASP A 303 -15.47 0.68 7.09
C ASP A 303 -15.20 1.40 8.42
N ILE A 304 -14.42 0.76 9.29
CA ILE A 304 -14.05 1.32 10.60
C ILE A 304 -13.27 2.64 10.47
N ASP A 305 -12.66 2.87 9.30
CA ASP A 305 -11.96 4.11 9.00
C ASP A 305 -12.91 5.28 8.70
N ASP A 306 -14.15 4.98 8.31
CA ASP A 306 -15.21 5.96 8.08
C ASP A 306 -16.06 6.18 9.33
N ARG A 307 -16.35 5.10 10.08
CA ARG A 307 -17.13 5.14 11.32
C ARG A 307 -16.51 4.22 12.37
N ALA A 308 -16.32 4.74 13.57
CA ALA A 308 -15.71 3.97 14.66
C ALA A 308 -16.52 2.73 15.10
N ASP A 309 -17.82 2.68 14.82
CA ASP A 309 -18.70 1.52 15.01
C ASP A 309 -18.85 0.66 13.74
N GLY A 310 -17.88 0.76 12.82
CA GLY A 310 -17.85 -0.02 11.59
C GLY A 310 -17.55 -1.48 11.83
N ASN A 311 -18.01 -2.32 10.90
CA ASN A 311 -17.95 -3.77 10.97
C ASN A 311 -16.99 -4.39 9.95
N PHE A 312 -16.17 -3.57 9.30
CA PHE A 312 -15.18 -4.04 8.36
C PHE A 312 -13.91 -3.16 8.39
N ALA A 313 -12.75 -3.78 8.15
CA ALA A 313 -11.49 -3.08 7.95
C ALA A 313 -10.67 -3.72 6.83
N PHE A 314 -9.95 -2.88 6.07
CA PHE A 314 -8.94 -3.31 5.10
C PHE A 314 -7.57 -2.76 5.49
N ARG A 315 -6.54 -3.62 5.57
CA ARG A 315 -5.16 -3.17 5.77
C ARG A 315 -4.24 -3.79 4.73
N VAL A 316 -3.31 -2.97 4.24
CA VAL A 316 -2.35 -3.38 3.22
C VAL A 316 -0.95 -3.16 3.75
N LYS A 317 -0.09 -4.18 3.74
CA LYS A 317 1.30 -4.04 4.17
C LYS A 317 2.21 -3.74 2.98
N ASN A 318 2.85 -2.58 3.02
CA ASN A 318 3.76 -2.18 1.95
C ASN A 318 4.98 -3.11 1.87
N GLY A 319 5.31 -3.56 0.65
CA GLY A 319 6.43 -4.45 0.36
C GLY A 319 6.16 -5.93 0.60
N TYR A 320 5.01 -6.28 1.19
CA TYR A 320 4.69 -7.68 1.48
C TYR A 320 4.24 -8.38 0.21
N SER A 321 4.86 -9.52 -0.04
CA SER A 321 4.58 -10.43 -1.15
C SER A 321 3.68 -11.58 -0.67
N HIS A 322 3.25 -12.43 -1.60
CA HIS A 322 2.45 -13.61 -1.29
C HIS A 322 3.31 -14.72 -0.66
N ASP A 323 3.65 -14.59 0.62
CA ASP A 323 4.57 -15.50 1.32
C ASP A 323 4.15 -15.84 2.76
N GLY A 324 4.90 -16.76 3.39
CA GLY A 324 4.63 -17.22 4.74
C GLY A 324 4.85 -16.17 5.83
N THR A 325 5.70 -15.16 5.60
CA THR A 325 5.88 -14.05 6.56
C THR A 325 4.60 -13.22 6.61
N ALA A 326 4.05 -12.90 5.43
CA ALA A 326 2.77 -12.23 5.31
C ALA A 326 1.65 -13.03 6.01
N ALA A 327 1.55 -14.33 5.73
CA ALA A 327 0.54 -15.20 6.35
C ALA A 327 0.60 -15.20 7.90
N MET A 328 1.81 -15.27 8.48
CA MET A 328 2.00 -15.25 9.94
C MET A 328 1.62 -13.89 10.55
N GLU A 329 2.11 -12.79 9.95
CA GLU A 329 1.84 -11.46 10.50
C GLU A 329 0.39 -11.05 10.37
N TYR A 330 -0.29 -11.41 9.27
CA TYR A 330 -1.71 -11.13 9.12
C TYR A 330 -2.54 -11.92 10.14
N THR A 331 -2.20 -13.20 10.36
CA THR A 331 -2.87 -14.02 11.38
C THR A 331 -2.67 -13.44 12.78
N TYR A 332 -1.45 -13.03 13.13
CA TYR A 332 -1.12 -12.38 14.40
C TYR A 332 -1.94 -11.10 14.63
N ASN A 333 -1.98 -10.21 13.64
CA ASN A 333 -2.71 -8.94 13.74
C ASN A 333 -4.23 -9.14 13.83
N GLY A 334 -4.77 -10.14 13.11
CA GLY A 334 -6.19 -10.48 13.19
C GLY A 334 -6.60 -10.97 14.57
N MET A 335 -5.85 -11.92 15.13
CA MET A 335 -6.12 -12.46 16.47
C MET A 335 -5.94 -11.42 17.58
N LYS A 336 -5.01 -10.47 17.41
CA LYS A 336 -4.83 -9.33 18.33
C LYS A 336 -6.02 -8.37 18.30
N ALA A 337 -6.67 -8.22 17.15
CA ALA A 337 -7.80 -7.32 16.98
C ALA A 337 -9.12 -7.91 17.50
N PHE A 338 -9.39 -9.19 17.21
CA PHE A 338 -10.67 -9.81 17.56
C PHE A 338 -10.83 -9.90 19.09
N TRP A 339 -12.06 -9.68 19.57
CA TRP A 339 -12.42 -9.64 21.00
C TRP A 339 -11.69 -8.58 21.86
N SER A 340 -10.99 -7.61 21.24
CA SER A 340 -10.24 -6.55 21.96
C SER A 340 -11.12 -5.54 22.72
N GLY A 341 -12.42 -5.47 22.43
CA GLY A 341 -13.37 -4.49 22.99
C GLY A 341 -14.20 -4.95 24.20
N GLU A 342 -14.03 -6.17 24.69
CA GLU A 342 -14.97 -6.80 25.64
C GLU A 342 -14.62 -6.65 27.14
N GLU A 343 -13.61 -5.85 27.51
CA GLU A 343 -13.36 -5.55 28.94
C GLU A 343 -13.81 -4.12 29.30
N GLU A 344 -14.88 -4.04 30.11
CA GLU A 344 -15.53 -2.84 30.61
C GLU A 344 -14.97 -2.42 32.00
N THR A 345 -14.85 -1.10 32.22
CA THR A 345 -14.83 -0.39 33.53
C THR A 345 -13.74 -0.64 34.60
N GLN A 346 -13.15 0.51 34.99
CA GLN A 346 -12.39 0.83 36.21
C GLN A 346 -10.91 0.38 36.34
N GLU A 347 -10.09 1.42 36.55
CA GLU A 347 -8.69 1.43 37.00
C GLU A 347 -7.60 0.99 36.02
N LYS A 348 -7.18 1.92 35.15
CA LYS A 348 -5.85 2.55 35.21
C LYS A 348 -5.73 3.67 34.18
N GLN A 349 -6.34 4.81 34.50
CA GLN A 349 -5.77 6.11 34.15
C GLN A 349 -5.07 6.67 35.40
N LYS A 350 -3.73 6.75 35.37
CA LYS A 350 -2.95 7.92 35.80
C LYS A 350 -1.43 7.70 35.69
N GLY A 351 -0.80 8.59 34.93
CA GLY A 351 0.58 9.05 35.12
C GLY A 351 1.53 8.64 33.99
N VAL A 352 2.09 9.52 33.15
CA VAL A 352 2.11 10.99 33.15
C VAL A 352 2.27 11.45 31.71
N GLN A 353 1.35 12.30 31.27
CA GLN A 353 1.52 13.23 30.17
C GLN A 353 2.15 14.51 30.73
N SER A 354 3.24 14.99 30.16
CA SER A 354 3.58 16.42 30.01
C SER A 354 4.82 16.49 29.11
N VAL A 355 4.91 17.34 28.09
CA VAL A 355 4.38 18.71 27.95
C VAL A 355 3.85 18.91 26.53
N LEU A 356 2.59 19.34 26.43
CA LEU A 356 1.99 19.92 25.22
C LEU A 356 2.38 21.40 25.09
N GLY A 357 2.64 21.82 23.87
CA GLY A 357 2.46 23.20 23.41
C GLY A 357 1.61 23.16 22.13
N ASN A 358 0.56 23.97 22.10
CA ASN A 358 -0.46 24.11 21.05
C ASN A 358 0.10 24.13 19.61
N ASP A 359 -0.49 23.37 18.67
CA ASP A 359 -1.31 23.92 17.58
C ASP A 359 -1.92 22.80 16.71
N GLN A 360 -2.92 23.14 15.90
CA GLN A 360 -3.79 22.30 15.05
C GLN A 360 -3.19 20.98 14.51
N SER A 361 -3.92 19.87 14.66
CA SER A 361 -3.45 18.51 14.39
C SER A 361 -3.06 18.27 12.92
N TYR A 362 -1.76 18.14 12.67
CA TYR A 362 -1.13 17.66 11.45
C TYR A 362 -1.69 16.30 11.00
N LYS A 363 -2.49 16.27 9.92
CA LYS A 363 -2.97 15.03 9.27
C LYS A 363 -1.97 14.62 8.18
N ALA A 364 -1.05 13.73 8.53
CA ALA A 364 -0.04 13.22 7.61
C ALA A 364 -0.66 12.43 6.44
N PHE A 365 -0.10 12.59 5.24
CA PHE A 365 -0.35 11.73 4.10
C PHE A 365 0.30 10.36 4.29
N THR A 366 -0.20 9.37 3.56
CA THR A 366 0.30 7.98 3.60
C THR A 366 0.43 7.45 2.18
N ALA A 367 1.01 6.26 2.01
CA ALA A 367 1.14 5.64 0.69
C ALA A 367 -0.24 5.47 0.00
N ASP A 368 -1.31 5.35 0.77
CA ASP A 368 -2.69 5.20 0.27
C ASP A 368 -3.41 6.54 0.04
N THR A 369 -2.80 7.67 0.39
CA THR A 369 -3.36 8.98 0.06
C THR A 369 -3.40 9.13 -1.46
N ARG A 370 -4.56 9.51 -2.00
CA ARG A 370 -4.70 9.73 -3.44
C ARG A 370 -3.77 10.86 -3.86
N ILE A 371 -3.11 10.70 -5.01
CA ILE A 371 -2.29 11.76 -5.59
C ILE A 371 -3.13 13.04 -5.77
N GLU A 372 -4.38 12.88 -6.20
CA GLU A 372 -5.37 13.96 -6.30
C GLU A 372 -5.66 14.68 -4.98
N ASP A 373 -5.71 13.95 -3.86
CA ASP A 373 -5.98 14.55 -2.55
C ASP A 373 -4.76 15.33 -2.05
N VAL A 374 -3.55 14.87 -2.37
CA VAL A 374 -2.31 15.61 -2.11
C VAL A 374 -2.24 16.87 -2.97
N ILE A 375 -2.55 16.76 -4.27
CA ILE A 375 -2.59 17.91 -5.19
C ILE A 375 -3.57 18.99 -4.70
N LYS A 376 -4.71 18.58 -4.13
CA LYS A 376 -5.78 19.46 -3.65
C LYS A 376 -5.65 19.86 -2.19
N ASP A 377 -4.65 19.37 -1.47
CA ASP A 377 -4.52 19.65 -0.05
C ASP A 377 -4.26 21.16 0.17
N PRO A 378 -5.02 21.82 1.05
CA PRO A 378 -4.88 23.27 1.30
C PRO A 378 -3.46 23.71 1.67
N ALA A 379 -2.65 22.83 2.27
CA ALA A 379 -1.28 23.13 2.63
C ALA A 379 -0.41 23.52 1.43
N PHE A 380 -0.70 23.00 0.22
CA PHE A 380 0.09 23.32 -0.98
C PHE A 380 -0.47 24.45 -1.83
N GLY A 381 -1.70 24.89 -1.53
CA GLY A 381 -2.41 25.89 -2.32
C GLY A 381 -2.39 25.57 -3.82
N ASN A 382 -2.11 26.57 -4.65
CA ASN A 382 -2.09 26.38 -6.10
C ASN A 382 -0.92 25.49 -6.58
N PHE A 383 0.14 25.34 -5.79
CA PHE A 383 1.36 24.66 -6.22
C PHE A 383 1.31 23.14 -6.01
N GLY A 384 0.26 22.60 -5.39
CA GLY A 384 0.08 21.15 -5.23
C GLY A 384 0.07 20.39 -6.57
N ARG A 385 -0.41 21.03 -7.65
CA ARG A 385 -0.40 20.48 -9.01
C ARG A 385 1.01 20.22 -9.57
N LEU A 386 2.04 20.87 -9.01
CA LEU A 386 3.44 20.78 -9.45
C LEU A 386 4.24 19.72 -8.67
N LEU A 387 3.63 19.05 -7.69
CA LEU A 387 4.25 17.93 -6.97
C LEU A 387 4.37 16.67 -7.84
N PHE A 388 3.54 16.55 -8.88
CA PHE A 388 3.48 15.43 -9.83
C PHE A 388 3.51 15.95 -11.27
N PRO A 389 3.76 15.09 -12.28
CA PRO A 389 3.74 15.54 -13.66
C PRO A 389 2.38 16.11 -14.06
N ILE A 390 2.38 17.28 -14.69
CA ILE A 390 1.15 17.96 -15.12
C ILE A 390 0.45 17.16 -16.22
N ASP A 391 1.24 16.54 -17.11
CA ASP A 391 0.72 15.65 -18.15
C ASP A 391 0.56 14.22 -17.61
N ASN A 392 -0.70 13.82 -17.41
CA ASN A 392 -1.09 12.53 -16.87
C ASN A 392 -0.74 11.32 -17.76
N ARG A 393 -0.25 11.51 -18.98
CA ARG A 393 0.22 10.42 -19.84
C ARG A 393 1.56 9.83 -19.36
N TYR A 394 2.30 10.58 -18.56
CA TYR A 394 3.65 10.19 -18.10
C TYR A 394 3.70 9.69 -16.67
N TYR A 395 2.55 9.64 -15.99
CA TYR A 395 2.44 9.00 -14.68
C TYR A 395 1.14 8.23 -14.53
N SER A 396 1.17 7.20 -13.70
CA SER A 396 -0.01 6.41 -13.35
C SER A 396 0.06 6.00 -11.88
N GLY A 397 -0.99 5.34 -11.40
CA GLY A 397 -1.21 5.15 -9.97
C GLY A 397 -2.18 6.19 -9.42
N ASP A 398 -3.11 5.74 -8.59
CA ASP A 398 -4.14 6.57 -7.96
C ASP A 398 -3.68 7.20 -6.64
N THR A 399 -2.62 6.64 -6.04
CA THR A 399 -2.14 6.92 -4.68
C THR A 399 -0.62 7.09 -4.66
N LEU A 400 -0.10 7.79 -3.64
CA LEU A 400 1.32 8.10 -3.50
C LEU A 400 2.22 6.86 -3.61
N GLY A 401 1.78 5.73 -3.06
CA GLY A 401 2.53 4.49 -3.06
C GLY A 401 2.42 3.67 -4.33
N LYS A 402 1.53 4.04 -5.24
CA LYS A 402 1.41 3.45 -6.58
C LYS A 402 1.89 4.37 -7.68
N LEU A 403 2.48 5.51 -7.33
CA LEU A 403 3.04 6.42 -8.29
C LEU A 403 4.03 5.67 -9.19
N TYR A 404 3.67 5.61 -10.47
CA TYR A 404 4.55 5.17 -11.53
C TYR A 404 4.88 6.39 -12.39
N LEU A 405 6.15 6.53 -12.77
CA LEU A 405 6.62 7.57 -13.69
C LEU A 405 7.28 6.90 -14.88
N THR A 406 6.95 7.35 -16.09
CA THR A 406 7.57 6.86 -17.32
C THR A 406 9.09 7.02 -17.28
N TRP A 407 9.82 5.96 -17.64
CA TRP A 407 11.30 5.86 -17.66
C TRP A 407 12.00 5.78 -16.31
N TYR A 408 11.27 5.82 -15.20
CA TYR A 408 11.84 5.63 -13.88
C TYR A 408 11.64 4.19 -13.40
N SER A 409 12.62 3.70 -12.66
CA SER A 409 12.56 2.39 -12.00
C SER A 409 12.79 2.58 -10.51
N ASN A 410 12.35 1.61 -9.70
CA ASN A 410 12.61 1.63 -8.25
C ASN A 410 12.08 2.89 -7.55
N ILE A 411 10.89 3.37 -7.94
CA ILE A 411 10.22 4.47 -7.23
C ILE A 411 9.87 3.98 -5.83
N SER A 412 10.37 4.67 -4.80
CA SER A 412 10.16 4.30 -3.40
C SER A 412 8.87 4.94 -2.87
N PRO A 413 7.80 4.16 -2.60
CA PRO A 413 6.57 4.68 -1.99
C PRO A 413 6.85 5.43 -0.68
N ASN A 414 7.76 4.90 0.13
CA ASN A 414 8.11 5.47 1.42
C ASN A 414 8.77 6.84 1.23
N LYS A 415 9.67 6.97 0.25
CA LYS A 415 10.31 8.26 -0.05
C LYS A 415 9.31 9.26 -0.59
N THR A 416 8.41 8.85 -1.49
CA THR A 416 7.31 9.69 -2.00
C THR A 416 6.44 10.24 -0.86
N VAL A 417 6.03 9.39 0.08
CA VAL A 417 5.23 9.77 1.26
C VAL A 417 6.02 10.69 2.20
N GLU A 418 7.30 10.40 2.41
CA GLU A 418 8.19 11.20 3.23
C GLU A 418 8.31 12.63 2.69
N ILE A 419 8.52 12.77 1.38
CA ILE A 419 8.65 14.06 0.69
C ILE A 419 7.39 14.90 0.84
N VAL A 420 6.20 14.36 0.52
CA VAL A 420 4.97 15.15 0.58
C VAL A 420 4.61 15.55 2.00
N ASN A 421 4.90 14.70 2.99
CA ASN A 421 4.69 15.04 4.40
C ASN A 421 5.70 16.08 4.88
N TYR A 422 6.97 15.95 4.49
CA TYR A 422 7.98 16.95 4.79
C TYR A 422 7.56 18.33 4.26
N LEU A 423 7.13 18.41 3.00
CA LEU A 423 6.66 19.66 2.40
C LEU A 423 5.39 20.18 3.08
N LYS A 424 4.39 19.31 3.33
CA LYS A 424 3.16 19.69 4.03
C LYS A 424 3.43 20.25 5.41
N LYS A 425 4.29 19.59 6.20
CA LYS A 425 4.63 20.02 7.57
C LYS A 425 5.23 21.40 7.59
N ARG A 426 6.10 21.70 6.61
CA ARG A 426 6.71 23.01 6.48
C ARG A 426 5.70 24.07 6.03
N ALA A 427 4.84 23.75 5.06
CA ALA A 427 3.81 24.67 4.63
C ALA A 427 2.82 25.02 5.78
N GLU A 428 2.38 24.01 6.54
CA GLU A 428 1.48 24.20 7.68
C GLU A 428 2.15 24.93 8.85
N SER A 429 3.48 24.86 8.97
CA SER A 429 4.24 25.69 9.94
C SER A 429 4.46 27.13 9.47
N GLY A 430 3.92 27.52 8.32
CA GLY A 430 4.05 28.86 7.74
C GLY A 430 5.32 29.08 6.92
N ASP A 431 6.11 28.05 6.64
CA ASP A 431 7.26 28.17 5.75
C ASP A 431 6.80 28.28 4.29
N THR A 432 7.44 29.16 3.53
CA THR A 432 7.36 29.11 2.07
C THR A 432 8.11 27.89 1.55
N ILE A 433 7.38 26.96 0.94
CA ILE A 433 7.93 25.70 0.39
C ILE A 433 8.10 25.74 -1.13
N PHE A 434 7.44 26.67 -1.83
CA PHE A 434 7.52 26.87 -3.26
C PHE A 434 7.74 28.35 -3.57
N TYR A 435 8.67 28.64 -4.48
CA TYR A 435 8.97 29.99 -4.92
C TYR A 435 8.72 30.11 -6.42
N ASP A 436 7.90 31.10 -6.77
CA ASP A 436 7.74 31.53 -8.15
C ASP A 436 9.01 32.29 -8.57
N ILE A 437 9.56 31.90 -9.71
CA ILE A 437 10.78 32.51 -10.25
C ILE A 437 10.48 33.50 -11.36
N TYR A 438 9.22 33.62 -11.78
CA TYR A 438 8.76 34.56 -12.80
C TYR A 438 7.75 35.56 -12.22
N SER A 439 7.82 36.80 -12.68
CA SER A 439 6.82 37.81 -12.30
C SER A 439 5.46 37.55 -12.97
N ASP A 440 4.40 38.16 -12.45
CA ASP A 440 3.07 38.09 -13.06
C ASP A 440 3.06 38.68 -14.47
N GLU A 441 3.87 39.71 -14.74
CA GLU A 441 4.06 40.28 -16.07
C GLU A 441 4.75 39.32 -17.03
N GLU A 442 5.76 38.57 -16.56
CA GLU A 442 6.46 37.57 -17.37
C GLU A 442 5.55 36.39 -17.71
N LYS A 443 4.72 35.94 -16.77
CA LYS A 443 3.70 34.91 -16.99
C LYS A 443 2.57 35.39 -17.91
N ALA A 444 2.17 36.66 -17.82
CA ALA A 444 1.21 37.23 -18.76
C ALA A 444 1.72 37.27 -20.21
N GLN A 445 3.04 37.44 -20.40
CA GLN A 445 3.67 37.41 -21.73
C GLN A 445 3.89 35.99 -22.25
N ASP A 446 4.26 35.07 -21.36
CA ASP A 446 4.45 33.65 -21.67
C ASP A 446 3.78 32.78 -20.60
N PRO A 447 2.50 32.41 -20.81
CA PRO A 447 1.72 31.64 -19.84
C PRO A 447 2.30 30.26 -19.51
N THR A 448 3.21 29.73 -20.34
CA THR A 448 3.86 28.45 -20.05
C THR A 448 4.74 28.49 -18.79
N LYS A 449 5.11 29.70 -18.34
CA LYS A 449 5.89 29.93 -17.11
C LYS A 449 5.10 29.74 -15.82
N GLU A 450 3.77 29.66 -15.89
CA GLU A 450 2.91 29.46 -14.69
C GLU A 450 3.17 28.13 -13.97
N ASP A 451 3.67 27.13 -14.71
CA ASP A 451 3.95 25.79 -14.23
C ASP A 451 5.46 25.57 -13.95
N THR A 452 6.15 26.62 -13.48
CA THR A 452 7.60 26.63 -13.26
C THR A 452 7.94 27.29 -11.93
N GLY A 453 8.96 26.76 -11.24
CA GLY A 453 9.45 27.34 -9.99
C GLY A 453 10.25 26.36 -9.15
N LEU A 454 10.54 26.76 -7.90
CA LEU A 454 11.46 26.04 -7.02
C LEU A 454 10.77 25.53 -5.77
N PHE A 455 10.77 24.22 -5.57
CA PHE A 455 10.50 23.64 -4.25
C PHE A 455 11.77 23.74 -3.40
N PHE A 456 11.65 24.35 -2.21
CA PHE A 456 12.78 24.51 -1.29
C PHE A 456 12.75 23.44 -0.20
N PHE A 457 13.74 22.56 -0.19
CA PHE A 457 14.07 21.63 0.89
C PHE A 457 15.15 22.28 1.78
N ARG A 458 14.70 22.85 2.90
CA ARG A 458 15.52 23.70 3.76
C ARG A 458 16.45 22.89 4.63
N GLY A 459 17.74 23.25 4.58
CA GLY A 459 18.77 22.78 5.50
C GLY A 459 19.09 23.82 6.57
N ASN A 460 20.35 23.88 6.99
CA ASN A 460 20.80 24.85 7.97
C ASN A 460 20.83 26.27 7.37
N LYS A 461 20.47 27.27 8.17
CA LYS A 461 20.55 28.67 7.77
C LYS A 461 21.99 29.04 7.40
N GLY A 462 22.18 29.64 6.23
CA GLY A 462 23.48 30.04 5.70
C GLY A 462 24.32 28.87 5.15
N ALA A 463 23.78 27.65 5.10
CA ALA A 463 24.47 26.53 4.49
C ALA A 463 24.47 26.62 2.96
N LYS A 464 25.42 25.89 2.35
CA LYS A 464 25.63 25.79 0.91
C LYS A 464 24.40 25.30 0.17
N THR A 465 24.27 25.76 -1.07
CA THR A 465 23.08 25.52 -1.91
C THR A 465 23.33 24.46 -2.98
N ALA A 466 22.39 23.52 -3.10
CA ALA A 466 22.31 22.58 -4.22
C ALA A 466 21.04 22.85 -5.03
N ILE A 467 21.14 22.82 -6.35
CA ILE A 467 19.99 22.94 -7.27
C ILE A 467 19.86 21.64 -8.04
N ILE A 468 18.71 20.97 -7.90
CA ILE A 468 18.47 19.63 -8.39
C ILE A 468 17.42 19.66 -9.49
N ASN A 469 17.78 19.12 -10.66
CA ASN A 469 16.98 19.11 -11.87
C ASN A 469 16.53 17.67 -12.17
N ALA A 470 15.23 17.43 -12.21
CA ALA A 470 14.72 16.09 -12.51
C ALA A 470 14.88 15.73 -13.99
N GLY A 471 14.91 14.44 -14.29
CA GLY A 471 14.72 13.90 -15.63
C GLY A 471 13.25 13.91 -16.07
N GLY A 472 12.94 13.11 -17.09
CA GLY A 472 11.63 13.10 -17.77
C GLY A 472 11.72 13.41 -19.26
N GLY A 473 12.90 13.20 -19.86
CA GLY A 473 13.11 13.26 -21.31
C GLY A 473 12.82 14.62 -21.97
N PHE A 474 12.74 15.70 -21.18
CA PHE A 474 12.23 17.01 -21.63
C PHE A 474 10.78 17.00 -22.13
N VAL A 475 9.97 16.00 -21.78
CA VAL A 475 8.53 15.94 -22.09
C VAL A 475 7.65 15.99 -20.84
N PHE A 476 8.23 15.73 -19.66
CA PHE A 476 7.65 16.01 -18.35
C PHE A 476 8.76 16.19 -17.30
N VAL A 477 8.40 16.51 -16.06
CA VAL A 477 9.32 16.63 -14.91
C VAL A 477 9.05 15.50 -13.92
N GLY A 478 10.00 14.58 -13.75
CA GLY A 478 9.90 13.42 -12.85
C GLY A 478 10.32 13.70 -11.40
N ALA A 479 9.94 14.85 -10.85
CA ALA A 479 10.50 15.37 -9.60
C ALA A 479 10.40 14.40 -8.41
N MET A 480 9.28 13.69 -8.27
CA MET A 480 9.02 12.81 -7.13
C MET A 480 9.98 11.60 -7.03
N GLN A 481 10.61 11.19 -8.13
CA GLN A 481 11.62 10.12 -8.12
C GLN A 481 13.06 10.63 -8.24
N ASP A 482 13.26 11.79 -8.86
CA ASP A 482 14.59 12.27 -9.20
C ASP A 482 14.99 13.44 -8.31
N SER A 483 14.39 14.63 -8.48
CA SER A 483 14.87 15.82 -7.77
C SER A 483 14.48 15.91 -6.29
N PHE A 484 13.25 15.53 -5.92
CA PHE A 484 12.78 15.63 -4.54
C PHE A 484 13.49 14.68 -3.57
N PRO A 485 13.75 13.40 -3.90
CA PRO A 485 14.51 12.52 -3.02
C PRO A 485 15.92 13.04 -2.73
N HIS A 486 16.65 13.51 -3.75
CA HIS A 486 17.98 14.09 -3.56
C HIS A 486 17.93 15.36 -2.71
N ALA A 487 16.98 16.24 -2.98
CA ALA A 487 16.81 17.49 -2.25
C ALA A 487 16.50 17.23 -0.77
N LEU A 488 15.65 16.25 -0.47
CA LEU A 488 15.33 15.86 0.90
C LEU A 488 16.56 15.31 1.62
N GLU A 489 17.33 14.41 1.02
CA GLU A 489 18.53 13.83 1.66
C GLU A 489 19.65 14.87 1.87
N LEU A 490 19.84 15.80 0.93
CA LEU A 490 20.75 16.94 1.10
C LEU A 490 20.30 17.84 2.26
N SER A 491 18.99 18.10 2.38
CA SER A 491 18.44 18.92 3.46
C SER A 491 18.64 18.30 4.84
N LYS A 492 18.50 16.97 4.96
CA LYS A 492 18.78 16.22 6.20
C LYS A 492 20.25 16.28 6.63
N LYS A 493 21.15 16.53 5.68
CA LYS A 493 22.59 16.74 5.94
C LYS A 493 22.95 18.20 6.17
N GLY A 494 21.96 19.09 6.14
CA GLY A 494 22.12 20.50 6.47
C GLY A 494 22.34 21.42 5.27
N TYR A 495 22.38 20.93 4.02
CA TYR A 495 22.48 21.79 2.84
C TYR A 495 21.11 22.36 2.47
N ASN A 496 21.10 23.55 1.87
CA ASN A 496 19.88 24.10 1.28
C ASN A 496 19.70 23.53 -0.12
N ALA A 497 18.59 22.84 -0.38
CA ALA A 497 18.38 22.14 -1.63
C ALA A 497 17.11 22.63 -2.34
N PHE A 498 17.23 22.99 -3.62
CA PHE A 498 16.12 23.47 -4.43
C PHE A 498 15.86 22.50 -5.58
N ALA A 499 14.63 21.99 -5.65
CA ALA A 499 14.19 21.16 -6.76
C ALA A 499 13.42 22.02 -7.77
N LEU A 500 13.95 22.12 -8.99
CA LEU A 500 13.35 22.88 -10.07
C LEU A 500 12.25 22.08 -10.77
N ILE A 501 11.07 22.68 -10.88
CA ILE A 501 10.04 22.30 -11.86
C ILE A 501 10.22 23.23 -13.06
N TYR A 502 10.52 22.66 -14.24
CA TYR A 502 10.85 23.40 -15.45
C TYR A 502 9.86 23.10 -16.60
N ARG A 503 9.84 23.97 -17.62
CA ARG A 503 9.06 23.80 -18.84
C ARG A 503 9.69 22.73 -19.76
N PRO A 504 8.95 21.68 -20.13
CA PRO A 504 9.46 20.61 -20.98
C PRO A 504 10.08 21.12 -22.30
N GLY A 505 11.37 20.90 -22.47
CA GLY A 505 12.16 21.28 -23.65
C GLY A 505 13.60 21.56 -23.25
N ALA A 506 14.58 21.15 -24.06
CA ALA A 506 16.00 21.28 -23.66
C ALA A 506 16.42 22.75 -23.46
N GLN A 507 16.00 23.63 -24.38
CA GLN A 507 16.28 25.07 -24.32
C GLN A 507 15.51 25.74 -23.18
N THR A 508 14.19 25.57 -23.14
CA THR A 508 13.32 26.16 -22.12
C THR A 508 13.71 25.72 -20.71
N ALA A 509 14.03 24.44 -20.52
CA ALA A 509 14.49 23.94 -19.22
C ALA A 509 15.81 24.58 -18.78
N CYS A 510 16.75 24.84 -19.70
CA CYS A 510 17.98 25.55 -19.38
C CYS A 510 17.74 27.04 -19.09
N GLU A 511 16.81 27.69 -19.78
CA GLU A 511 16.37 29.05 -19.48
C GLU A 511 15.74 29.13 -18.07
N ASP A 512 14.88 28.17 -17.71
CA ASP A 512 14.26 28.11 -16.39
C ASP A 512 15.29 27.83 -15.28
N LEU A 513 16.29 26.96 -15.54
CA LEU A 513 17.40 26.74 -14.61
C LEU A 513 18.29 27.98 -14.47
N ALA A 514 18.56 28.70 -15.56
CA ALA A 514 19.28 29.96 -15.50
C ALA A 514 18.52 30.99 -14.66
N ARG A 515 17.20 31.11 -14.89
CA ARG A 515 16.32 31.98 -14.11
C ARG A 515 16.27 31.60 -12.64
N ALA A 516 16.21 30.30 -12.33
CA ALA A 516 16.26 29.80 -10.95
C ALA A 516 17.57 30.19 -10.25
N ILE A 517 18.72 30.03 -10.93
CA ILE A 517 20.00 30.48 -10.38
C ILE A 517 19.97 31.99 -10.13
N ALA A 518 19.46 32.78 -11.07
CA ALA A 518 19.34 34.22 -10.93
C ALA A 518 18.49 34.61 -9.72
N PHE A 519 17.30 34.01 -9.60
CA PHE A 519 16.40 34.19 -8.46
C PHE A 519 17.09 33.87 -7.13
N LEU A 520 17.80 32.75 -7.03
CA LEU A 520 18.47 32.34 -5.79
C LEU A 520 19.60 33.29 -5.40
N TYR A 521 20.36 33.83 -6.36
CA TYR A 521 21.36 34.87 -6.08
C TYR A 521 20.72 36.19 -5.64
N GLU A 522 19.60 36.58 -6.27
CA GLU A 522 18.90 37.83 -5.99
C GLU A 522 18.21 37.82 -4.63
N ASN A 523 17.88 36.64 -4.11
CA ASN A 523 17.13 36.46 -2.86
C ASN A 523 17.91 35.69 -1.79
N ALA A 524 19.24 35.54 -1.93
CA ALA A 524 20.05 34.67 -1.06
C ALA A 524 19.93 35.03 0.44
N ASP A 525 19.98 36.33 0.77
CA ASP A 525 19.87 36.83 2.15
C ASP A 525 18.50 36.55 2.75
N GLU A 526 17.42 36.81 2.00
CA GLU A 526 16.04 36.56 2.45
C GLU A 526 15.75 35.07 2.62
N LEU A 527 16.26 34.24 1.70
CA LEU A 527 16.15 32.79 1.77
C LEU A 527 17.03 32.20 2.88
N GLY A 528 18.05 32.94 3.32
CA GLY A 528 19.04 32.51 4.30
C GLY A 528 19.91 31.37 3.78
N ILE A 529 20.37 31.47 2.53
CA ILE A 529 21.15 30.44 1.83
C ILE A 529 22.52 31.00 1.40
N ASP A 530 23.50 30.11 1.22
CA ASP A 530 24.79 30.48 0.63
C ASP A 530 24.89 29.93 -0.81
N MET A 531 25.01 30.85 -1.76
CA MET A 531 25.18 30.55 -3.19
C MET A 531 26.66 30.44 -3.61
N LYS A 532 27.61 30.78 -2.73
CA LYS A 532 29.05 30.54 -2.96
C LYS A 532 29.27 29.03 -3.07
N ASP A 533 29.90 28.60 -4.16
CA ASP A 533 30.21 27.19 -4.42
C ASP A 533 28.97 26.28 -4.49
N TYR A 534 27.83 26.80 -4.96
CA TYR A 534 26.64 25.98 -5.18
C TYR A 534 26.90 24.81 -6.14
N SER A 535 26.09 23.76 -6.05
CA SER A 535 26.16 22.61 -6.96
C SER A 535 24.92 22.47 -7.84
N LEU A 536 25.12 21.92 -9.03
CA LEU A 536 24.03 21.51 -9.92
C LEU A 536 23.94 19.99 -9.99
N TRP A 537 22.73 19.46 -9.80
CA TRP A 537 22.47 18.03 -9.80
C TRP A 537 21.40 17.69 -10.84
N GLY A 538 21.41 16.46 -11.34
CA GLY A 538 20.23 15.92 -12.01
C GLY A 538 20.41 14.53 -12.58
N GLY A 539 19.29 13.87 -12.86
CA GLY A 539 19.22 12.59 -13.56
C GLY A 539 18.73 12.74 -15.00
N SER A 540 19.16 11.86 -15.89
CA SER A 540 18.66 11.77 -17.27
C SER A 540 18.68 13.11 -18.03
N ALA A 541 17.52 13.72 -18.31
CA ALA A 541 17.42 15.05 -18.93
C ALA A 541 17.92 16.18 -18.01
N GLY A 542 17.64 16.13 -16.71
CA GLY A 542 18.11 17.09 -15.71
C GLY A 542 19.64 17.07 -15.54
N ALA A 543 20.27 15.91 -15.72
CA ALA A 543 21.74 15.81 -15.78
C ALA A 543 22.32 16.62 -16.95
N ARG A 544 21.61 16.68 -18.09
CA ARG A 544 22.04 17.49 -19.25
C ARG A 544 21.88 18.97 -18.97
N MET A 545 20.79 19.36 -18.31
CA MET A 545 20.61 20.75 -17.85
C MET A 545 21.76 21.19 -16.95
N ALA A 546 22.09 20.38 -15.94
CA ALA A 546 23.20 20.65 -15.02
C ALA A 546 24.55 20.77 -15.76
N ALA A 547 24.81 19.87 -16.71
CA ALA A 547 26.03 19.90 -17.53
C ALA A 547 26.11 21.11 -18.46
N TRP A 548 25.02 21.43 -19.17
CA TRP A 548 24.96 22.56 -20.07
C TRP A 548 25.03 23.89 -19.32
N LEU A 549 24.29 24.06 -18.22
CA LEU A 549 24.39 25.29 -17.42
C LEU A 549 25.76 25.42 -16.75
N GLY A 550 26.33 24.32 -16.24
CA GLY A 550 27.67 24.32 -15.69
C GLY A 550 28.70 24.81 -16.72
N SER A 551 28.61 24.30 -17.95
CA SER A 551 29.60 24.56 -19.01
C SER A 551 29.37 25.88 -19.76
N TYR A 552 28.13 26.27 -19.99
CA TYR A 552 27.74 27.44 -20.80
C TYR A 552 27.31 28.65 -19.98
N GLY A 553 26.83 28.47 -18.74
CA GLY A 553 26.49 29.55 -17.81
C GLY A 553 25.12 30.15 -18.07
N THR A 554 24.63 30.88 -17.08
CA THR A 554 23.31 31.54 -17.12
C THR A 554 23.20 32.51 -18.29
N GLU A 555 24.30 33.15 -18.67
CA GLU A 555 24.38 34.09 -19.80
C GLU A 555 24.07 33.46 -21.16
N SER A 556 24.23 32.15 -21.30
CA SER A 556 23.91 31.44 -22.54
C SER A 556 22.42 31.10 -22.66
N PHE A 557 21.64 31.33 -21.59
CA PHE A 557 20.23 30.94 -21.50
C PHE A 557 19.35 32.10 -21.01
N GLY A 558 19.68 33.32 -21.44
CA GLY A 558 18.80 34.48 -21.30
C GLY A 558 18.94 35.28 -20.00
N GLU A 559 19.83 34.87 -19.09
CA GLU A 559 20.08 35.57 -17.84
C GLU A 559 21.38 36.40 -17.87
N LYS A 560 21.59 37.23 -16.86
CA LYS A 560 22.93 37.84 -16.67
C LYS A 560 23.93 36.78 -16.18
N ARG A 561 25.23 37.08 -16.29
CA ARG A 561 26.29 36.16 -15.86
C ARG A 561 26.32 36.05 -14.34
N TYR A 562 26.12 34.83 -13.84
CA TYR A 562 26.35 34.44 -12.45
C TYR A 562 27.56 33.49 -12.33
N PRO A 563 28.15 33.32 -11.14
CA PRO A 563 29.18 32.32 -10.92
C PRO A 563 28.76 30.91 -11.38
N ARG A 564 29.72 30.13 -11.87
CA ARG A 564 29.51 28.73 -12.23
C ARG A 564 29.41 27.86 -10.96
N PRO A 565 28.73 26.71 -11.00
CA PRO A 565 28.68 25.83 -9.84
C PRO A 565 30.07 25.27 -9.53
N ALA A 566 30.32 24.99 -8.26
CA ALA A 566 31.56 24.34 -7.83
C ALA A 566 31.61 22.86 -8.23
N ALA A 567 30.45 22.22 -8.38
CA ALA A 567 30.36 20.85 -8.88
C ALA A 567 29.08 20.61 -9.68
N VAL A 568 29.17 19.70 -10.65
CA VAL A 568 28.03 19.14 -11.39
C VAL A 568 27.92 17.65 -11.06
N ILE A 569 26.75 17.23 -10.59
CA ILE A 569 26.46 15.84 -10.22
C ILE A 569 25.44 15.26 -11.20
N MET A 570 25.77 14.15 -11.84
CA MET A 570 25.02 13.60 -12.98
C MET A 570 24.62 12.14 -12.77
N GLN A 571 23.33 11.82 -12.89
CA GLN A 571 22.88 10.43 -12.96
C GLN A 571 22.41 10.04 -14.36
N TYR A 572 22.80 8.83 -14.79
CA TYR A 572 22.26 8.08 -15.95
C TYR A 572 21.83 8.95 -17.15
N THR A 573 22.76 9.58 -17.86
CA THR A 573 22.44 10.39 -19.06
C THR A 573 23.28 10.05 -20.26
N GLY A 574 22.66 10.03 -21.45
CA GLY A 574 23.32 9.78 -22.72
C GLY A 574 24.06 10.99 -23.32
N LEU A 575 24.52 11.96 -22.52
CA LEU A 575 25.25 13.13 -23.03
C LEU A 575 26.71 12.75 -23.31
N SER A 576 27.15 12.88 -24.56
CA SER A 576 28.53 12.58 -24.99
C SER A 576 29.38 13.84 -25.19
N GLU A 577 28.76 15.02 -25.25
CA GLU A 577 29.43 16.29 -25.51
C GLU A 577 30.38 16.67 -24.37
N VAL A 578 31.56 17.19 -24.75
CA VAL A 578 32.53 17.81 -23.84
C VAL A 578 33.02 19.08 -24.49
N THR A 579 32.98 20.17 -23.73
CA THR A 579 33.25 21.55 -24.13
C THR A 579 34.62 22.04 -23.67
N GLY A 580 35.22 21.37 -22.67
CA GLY A 580 36.43 21.83 -21.99
C GLY A 580 36.18 22.94 -20.97
N LYS A 581 34.91 23.24 -20.69
CA LYS A 581 34.46 24.26 -19.72
C LYS A 581 33.64 23.65 -18.59
N GLU A 582 33.57 22.32 -18.52
CA GLU A 582 32.86 21.61 -17.47
C GLU A 582 33.42 22.01 -16.10
N PRO A 583 32.55 22.32 -15.13
CA PRO A 583 32.94 22.32 -13.72
C PRO A 583 33.37 20.91 -13.26
N PRO A 584 33.99 20.78 -12.08
CA PRO A 584 34.20 19.48 -11.47
C PRO A 584 32.95 18.60 -11.53
N THR A 585 33.07 17.37 -12.03
CA THR A 585 31.90 16.55 -12.38
C THR A 585 31.91 15.18 -11.73
N PHE A 586 30.91 14.85 -10.92
CA PHE A 586 30.66 13.47 -10.48
C PHE A 586 29.53 12.87 -11.31
N ALA A 587 29.68 11.60 -11.67
CA ALA A 587 28.66 10.87 -12.42
C ALA A 587 28.37 9.50 -11.81
N CYS A 588 27.14 9.01 -11.96
CA CYS A 588 26.83 7.61 -11.68
C CYS A 588 25.81 7.02 -12.66
N VAL A 589 25.94 5.72 -12.97
CA VAL A 589 25.16 5.04 -14.00
C VAL A 589 25.14 3.52 -13.80
N GLY A 590 24.10 2.85 -14.31
CA GLY A 590 24.00 1.39 -14.29
C GLY A 590 24.46 0.73 -15.61
N THR A 591 25.03 -0.48 -15.55
CA THR A 591 25.47 -1.19 -16.76
C THR A 591 24.33 -1.80 -17.59
N ASN A 592 23.13 -1.90 -17.01
CA ASN A 592 21.92 -2.40 -17.67
C ASN A 592 20.92 -1.25 -17.96
N ASP A 593 21.42 -0.04 -18.15
CA ASP A 593 20.62 1.11 -18.53
C ASP A 593 20.27 1.05 -20.03
N GLY A 594 18.99 0.80 -20.32
CA GLY A 594 18.46 0.70 -21.68
C GLY A 594 18.19 2.05 -22.37
N ILE A 595 18.39 3.18 -21.68
CA ILE A 595 18.14 4.54 -22.20
C ILE A 595 19.45 5.30 -22.37
N ALA A 596 20.36 5.21 -21.40
CA ALA A 596 21.65 5.88 -21.39
C ALA A 596 22.79 4.87 -21.23
N SER A 597 23.61 4.72 -22.27
CA SER A 597 24.78 3.82 -22.23
C SER A 597 25.81 4.30 -21.20
N TYR A 598 26.16 3.42 -20.24
CA TYR A 598 27.22 3.71 -19.26
C TYR A 598 28.55 4.05 -19.92
N LYS A 599 28.87 3.44 -21.07
CA LYS A 599 30.11 3.72 -21.83
C LYS A 599 30.16 5.16 -22.31
N THR A 600 29.02 5.72 -22.72
CA THR A 600 28.96 7.13 -23.14
C THR A 600 29.29 8.06 -21.98
N MET A 601 28.78 7.77 -20.78
CA MET A 601 29.09 8.56 -19.58
C MET A 601 30.54 8.38 -19.14
N GLU A 602 31.03 7.15 -19.15
CA GLU A 602 32.43 6.83 -18.82
C GLU A 602 33.40 7.55 -19.76
N ASP A 603 33.17 7.46 -21.07
CA ASP A 603 33.96 8.15 -22.10
C ASP A 603 33.91 9.67 -21.91
N ARG A 604 32.72 10.23 -21.62
CA ARG A 604 32.56 11.66 -21.32
C ARG A 604 33.39 12.07 -20.12
N ILE A 605 33.30 11.35 -19.00
CA ILE A 605 34.03 11.66 -17.77
C ILE A 605 35.53 11.54 -17.98
N ASN A 606 35.99 10.51 -18.71
CA ASN A 606 37.39 10.35 -19.07
C ASN A 606 37.91 11.52 -19.93
N ARG A 607 37.08 12.05 -20.83
CA ARG A 607 37.43 13.24 -21.63
C ARG A 607 37.46 14.53 -20.82
N ILE A 608 36.59 14.67 -19.81
CA ILE A 608 36.65 15.80 -18.86
C ILE A 608 37.96 15.76 -18.06
N LYS A 609 38.32 14.57 -17.53
CA LYS A 609 39.61 14.35 -16.86
C LYS A 609 40.79 14.69 -17.77
N ALA A 610 40.74 14.25 -19.03
CA ALA A 610 41.79 14.53 -20.02
C ALA A 610 41.96 16.03 -20.32
N ASN A 611 40.89 16.82 -20.17
CA ASN A 611 40.93 18.29 -20.29
C ASN A 611 41.47 18.99 -19.03
N GLY A 612 41.80 18.25 -17.97
CA GLY A 612 42.37 18.78 -16.73
C GLY A 612 41.33 19.19 -15.68
N THR A 613 40.05 18.93 -15.90
CA THR A 613 38.99 19.14 -14.91
C THR A 613 38.81 17.88 -14.07
N ASP A 614 38.69 18.03 -12.75
CA ASP A 614 38.41 16.91 -11.86
C ASP A 614 37.04 16.29 -12.16
N ALA A 615 36.99 14.96 -12.30
CA ALA A 615 35.74 14.27 -12.52
C ALA A 615 35.80 12.84 -12.00
N GLU A 616 34.67 12.27 -11.63
CA GLU A 616 34.57 10.90 -11.10
C GLU A 616 33.33 10.22 -11.68
N ILE A 617 33.38 8.89 -11.82
CA ILE A 617 32.22 8.10 -12.26
C ILE A 617 32.11 6.80 -11.47
N GLU A 618 30.91 6.51 -10.99
CA GLU A 618 30.53 5.22 -10.43
C GLU A 618 29.66 4.43 -11.42
N VAL A 619 30.03 3.17 -11.67
CA VAL A 619 29.32 2.31 -12.62
C VAL A 619 28.79 1.08 -11.89
N PHE A 620 27.47 1.00 -11.75
CA PHE A 620 26.79 -0.04 -10.99
C PHE A 620 26.39 -1.22 -11.87
N GLN A 621 26.81 -2.43 -11.49
CA GLN A 621 26.53 -3.63 -12.28
C GLN A 621 25.05 -4.03 -12.25
N GLY A 622 24.47 -4.28 -13.42
CA GLY A 622 23.10 -4.79 -13.58
C GLY A 622 21.99 -3.76 -13.35
N LEU A 623 22.32 -2.53 -12.97
CA LEU A 623 21.36 -1.51 -12.61
C LEU A 623 20.73 -0.85 -13.86
N SER A 624 19.42 -0.63 -13.81
CA SER A 624 18.62 0.00 -14.87
C SER A 624 18.54 1.53 -14.76
N HIS A 625 17.98 2.18 -15.78
CA HIS A 625 17.78 3.64 -15.79
C HIS A 625 16.88 4.13 -14.65
N GLY A 626 17.08 5.37 -14.21
CA GLY A 626 16.09 6.07 -13.38
C GLY A 626 16.03 5.59 -11.94
N PHE A 627 17.15 5.17 -11.35
CA PHE A 627 17.21 4.56 -10.01
C PHE A 627 17.19 5.55 -8.84
N GLY A 628 17.22 6.87 -9.09
CA GLY A 628 17.16 7.91 -8.06
C GLY A 628 18.22 7.71 -6.96
N LEU A 629 17.80 7.67 -5.69
CA LEU A 629 18.68 7.44 -4.54
C LEU A 629 19.36 6.06 -4.50
N GLY A 630 18.82 5.07 -5.21
CA GLY A 630 19.34 3.70 -5.17
C GLY A 630 19.17 3.01 -3.81
N GLU A 631 18.20 3.41 -2.98
CA GLU A 631 17.93 2.79 -1.67
C GLU A 631 17.61 1.30 -1.82
N GLY A 632 18.28 0.43 -1.05
CA GLY A 632 18.03 -1.01 -1.05
C GLY A 632 18.54 -1.76 -2.28
N ILE A 633 19.34 -1.11 -3.14
CA ILE A 633 19.93 -1.71 -4.34
C ILE A 633 21.43 -1.39 -4.45
N VAL A 634 22.10 -1.88 -5.50
CA VAL A 634 23.55 -1.77 -5.68
C VAL A 634 24.09 -0.33 -5.73
N ALA A 635 23.25 0.66 -5.98
CA ALA A 635 23.61 2.08 -5.95
C ALA A 635 23.43 2.73 -4.56
N GLU A 636 23.02 1.99 -3.54
CA GLU A 636 22.80 2.56 -2.21
C GLU A 636 24.06 3.25 -1.70
N GLY A 637 23.90 4.52 -1.29
CA GLY A 637 24.99 5.32 -0.73
C GLY A 637 25.71 6.23 -1.72
N TRP A 638 25.49 6.12 -3.04
CA TRP A 638 26.15 6.93 -4.07
C TRP A 638 26.05 8.45 -3.81
N ILE A 639 24.91 8.90 -3.25
CA ILE A 639 24.68 10.31 -2.94
C ILE A 639 25.68 10.85 -1.91
N ASN A 640 26.18 10.01 -1.01
CA ASN A 640 27.17 10.43 -0.02
C ASN A 640 28.53 10.68 -0.68
N ASP A 641 28.89 9.89 -1.69
CA ASP A 641 30.16 10.05 -2.41
C ASP A 641 30.09 11.26 -3.35
N ALA A 642 28.93 11.51 -3.96
CA ALA A 642 28.66 12.76 -4.68
C ALA A 642 28.76 14.01 -3.78
N ILE A 643 28.26 13.94 -2.54
CA ILE A 643 28.39 15.03 -1.57
C ILE A 643 29.86 15.29 -1.22
N LYS A 644 30.64 14.25 -0.91
CA LYS A 644 32.08 14.39 -0.64
C LYS A 644 32.82 15.01 -1.81
N PHE A 645 32.46 14.61 -3.04
CA PHE A 645 33.01 15.20 -4.25
C PHE A 645 32.70 16.70 -4.33
N TRP A 646 31.46 17.10 -4.05
CA TRP A 646 31.10 18.53 -4.02
C TRP A 646 31.86 19.29 -2.92
N GLU A 647 31.91 18.76 -1.70
CA GLU A 647 32.60 19.39 -0.56
C GLU A 647 34.10 19.63 -0.83
N LYS A 648 34.76 18.70 -1.53
CA LYS A 648 36.15 18.84 -1.98
C LYS A 648 36.39 20.10 -2.84
N HIS A 649 35.34 20.60 -3.50
CA HIS A 649 35.40 21.78 -4.38
C HIS A 649 34.77 23.03 -3.76
N MET A 650 34.30 22.96 -2.51
CA MET A 650 33.89 24.15 -1.77
C MET A 650 35.12 24.90 -1.27
N THR A 651 35.06 26.22 -1.33
CA THR A 651 36.10 27.06 -0.72
C THR A 651 35.72 27.38 0.71
N GLU A 652 36.69 27.20 1.63
CA GLU A 652 36.57 27.51 3.06
C GLU A 652 35.98 28.91 3.34
#